data_AF-A0AAV8PCX3-F1
#
_entry.id   AF-A0AAV8PCX3-F1
#
_cell.length_a   1.000
_cell.length_b   1.000
_cell.length_c   1.000
_cell.angle_alpha   90.00
_cell.angle_beta   90.00
_cell.angle_gamma   90.00
#
_symmetry.space_group_name_H-M   'P 1'
#
loop_
_entity.id
_entity.type
_entity.pdbx_description
1 polymer ?
#
loop_
_entity_poly.entity_id
_entity_poly.type
_entity_poly.pdbx_seq_one_letter_code
_entity_poly.pdbx_strand_id
1 'polypeptide(L)'
;MCLRDPVYDCVSDISLLEPASPAPCRPVCRHVRALQVPVRRHQAWDHRCQLSYDAEALRRRSGSEAGRHGAYDTGLASVMKPSTASGDDIPAIKPLGVGFSWDFGRFEEAEGMLRGVAEDLTQQLKLSFTVKGSNRLSSDKATLIRPLFRASPPTRVTKTARNRSPVIKDQTKWDACLKLFVGGGLTISGDQGVMMALIYHGGIRTNHFFLNQSALFIRTSSALFRTLHASKTRINAQAESTTSTLKEASVQATTKTSLEQKILGYEAIIGIETHVQLLTLTKAFCNCPYLYGSQPNTTVCPVCMGHPGTLPVLNSKVIEFAVKLGLALNCRLSMTSKFDRKQYFYPDLPKGYQISQFDIPIAIKGFIDLDLPVEFGGGHRRFGITRVHMEEDAGKLIHSETGSYSQVDLNRAGVPLLEIVSEPDMRSGLEAAEYAAEIQRLVRYLGISNGNMQEGSLRCDVNISVRPVGQSKFGTKVEIKNMNSFSAMNRAIDYEISRQVLLHSQGQSDQIVQETRLWEEGAQKTFIMRKKEGLADYRYFPEPDLPEVVLTKDYVDKIQQVLPELPEAKRRRYEKLGLIMQDVLFLANDNHVAEFFDASIENGADAKLAANWIMGDIAAFLKNERLSINEIKLTPVELSELIASIKNGTISGKIGKEILFELLSKGGTVKSLIEEKDLVQIVDPAAIEALVDKVIAANPKQLQQYRGGKTKLQGFFAGQVMKESKGKANPLVLNKILTDKLNGGN
;
A
#
# COMPACT_ATOMS: atom_id res chain seq x y z
N MET A 1 38.09 -58.01 -10.84
CA MET A 1 38.52 -56.62 -11.11
C MET A 1 37.30 -55.73 -11.00
N CYS A 2 37.32 -54.51 -10.48
CA CYS A 2 38.13 -53.82 -9.45
C CYS A 2 37.52 -52.41 -9.36
N LEU A 3 37.05 -51.96 -8.18
CA LEU A 3 37.64 -50.86 -7.38
C LEU A 3 37.59 -49.46 -8.06
N ARG A 4 37.26 -48.36 -7.37
CA ARG A 4 37.34 -48.08 -5.92
C ARG A 4 36.53 -46.82 -5.52
N ASP A 5 35.98 -46.80 -4.32
CA ASP A 5 35.69 -45.56 -3.56
C ASP A 5 36.99 -44.98 -2.96
N PRO A 6 36.91 -43.89 -2.17
CA PRO A 6 36.94 -44.15 -0.73
C PRO A 6 35.90 -43.38 0.12
N VAL A 7 35.59 -43.97 1.28
CA VAL A 7 34.68 -43.53 2.36
C VAL A 7 35.50 -43.06 3.58
N TYR A 8 34.93 -42.19 4.43
CA TYR A 8 35.03 -42.17 5.91
C TYR A 8 33.85 -41.27 6.41
N ASP A 9 32.82 -41.75 7.14
CA ASP A 9 32.73 -42.23 8.54
C ASP A 9 32.84 -41.09 9.59
N CYS A 10 32.14 -41.08 10.74
CA CYS A 10 31.40 -42.11 11.49
C CYS A 10 30.07 -41.52 12.09
N VAL A 11 28.96 -42.26 12.28
CA VAL A 11 28.53 -43.04 13.48
C VAL A 11 28.39 -42.16 14.75
N SER A 12 27.31 -42.14 15.55
CA SER A 12 26.39 -43.20 16.06
C SER A 12 24.96 -42.67 16.35
N ASP A 13 23.89 -43.43 16.67
CA ASP A 13 23.41 -44.82 16.40
C ASP A 13 21.99 -44.99 17.01
N ILE A 14 21.18 -45.97 16.58
CA ILE A 14 20.08 -46.61 17.36
C ILE A 14 19.72 -47.98 16.74
N SER A 15 19.32 -48.95 17.57
CA SER A 15 19.23 -50.38 17.21
C SER A 15 17.88 -50.87 16.67
N LEU A 16 17.95 -51.95 15.86
CA LEU A 16 16.83 -52.62 15.20
C LEU A 16 16.07 -53.62 16.10
N LEU A 17 14.79 -53.84 15.79
CA LEU A 17 14.04 -55.09 16.04
C LEU A 17 13.15 -55.40 14.82
N GLU A 18 13.05 -56.67 14.44
CA GLU A 18 12.39 -57.12 13.19
C GLU A 18 10.91 -57.53 13.37
N PRO A 19 10.11 -57.59 12.28
CA PRO A 19 8.66 -57.80 12.32
C PRO A 19 8.23 -59.29 12.28
N ALA A 20 6.96 -59.55 12.64
CA ALA A 20 6.34 -60.88 12.62
C ALA A 20 5.04 -60.96 11.79
N SER A 21 4.70 -62.18 11.34
CA SER A 21 3.67 -62.51 10.32
C SER A 21 2.20 -62.44 10.82
N PRO A 22 1.20 -62.18 9.95
CA PRO A 22 -0.21 -61.98 10.33
C PRO A 22 -1.15 -63.22 10.21
N ALA A 23 -2.41 -63.02 10.64
CA ALA A 23 -3.65 -63.82 10.44
C ALA A 23 -3.85 -65.09 11.32
N PRO A 24 -5.09 -65.61 11.53
CA PRO A 24 -6.39 -65.21 10.95
C PRO A 24 -7.52 -64.89 11.98
N CYS A 25 -8.73 -64.59 11.49
CA CYS A 25 -9.89 -64.10 12.27
C CYS A 25 -10.88 -65.20 12.72
N ARG A 26 -11.71 -64.93 13.75
CA ARG A 26 -13.21 -65.00 13.72
C ARG A 26 -13.88 -64.48 15.02
N PRO A 27 -15.20 -64.19 15.06
CA PRO A 27 -15.80 -63.22 16.00
C PRO A 27 -16.76 -63.80 17.07
N VAL A 28 -17.11 -62.97 18.06
CA VAL A 28 -18.30 -63.12 18.94
C VAL A 28 -18.99 -61.76 19.13
N CYS A 29 -20.32 -61.73 19.07
CA CYS A 29 -21.14 -60.54 19.34
C CYS A 29 -21.85 -60.64 20.69
N ARG A 30 -22.00 -59.52 21.43
CA ARG A 30 -23.31 -59.02 21.95
C ARG A 30 -23.18 -57.77 22.86
N HIS A 31 -23.93 -56.72 22.50
CA HIS A 31 -24.82 -55.89 23.34
C HIS A 31 -24.31 -55.37 24.71
N VAL A 32 -24.51 -54.06 24.99
CA VAL A 32 -25.65 -53.56 25.82
C VAL A 32 -25.73 -52.02 25.84
N ARG A 33 -26.92 -51.51 25.55
CA ARG A 33 -27.59 -50.23 25.92
C ARG A 33 -26.79 -48.91 26.12
N ALA A 34 -27.28 -47.86 25.45
CA ALA A 34 -27.18 -46.49 25.93
C ALA A 34 -28.16 -46.22 27.11
N LEU A 35 -27.86 -45.20 27.91
CA LEU A 35 -28.72 -44.67 28.98
C LEU A 35 -28.69 -43.12 28.95
N GLN A 36 -29.83 -42.49 29.21
CA GLN A 36 -30.01 -41.03 29.31
C GLN A 36 -30.15 -40.59 30.78
N VAL A 37 -30.53 -39.31 30.99
CA VAL A 37 -31.15 -38.73 32.21
C VAL A 37 -30.16 -38.26 33.31
N PRO A 38 -30.32 -37.06 33.93
CA PRO A 38 -31.07 -35.85 33.55
C PRO A 38 -30.30 -34.51 33.66
N VAL A 39 -30.91 -33.43 33.20
CA VAL A 39 -30.63 -32.05 33.66
C VAL A 39 -31.44 -31.75 34.94
N ARG A 40 -30.90 -30.94 35.87
CA ARG A 40 -31.66 -30.27 36.95
C ARG A 40 -31.36 -28.77 37.02
N ARG A 41 -32.31 -28.00 37.56
CA ARG A 41 -32.26 -26.56 37.86
C ARG A 41 -32.41 -26.34 39.39
N HIS A 42 -32.33 -25.07 39.81
CA HIS A 42 -32.44 -24.53 41.18
C HIS A 42 -31.15 -24.68 42.01
N GLN A 43 -30.75 -23.70 42.84
CA GLN A 43 -31.23 -22.31 43.01
C GLN A 43 -30.09 -21.42 43.54
N ALA A 44 -30.25 -20.10 43.50
CA ALA A 44 -29.31 -19.15 44.12
C ALA A 44 -29.48 -19.10 45.65
N TRP A 45 -28.46 -18.62 46.38
CA TRP A 45 -28.57 -17.99 47.71
C TRP A 45 -27.40 -17.00 47.94
N ASP A 46 -27.45 -16.23 49.03
CA ASP A 46 -26.94 -14.85 49.13
C ASP A 46 -25.62 -14.66 49.94
N HIS A 47 -25.02 -13.47 49.84
CA HIS A 47 -23.80 -13.03 50.53
C HIS A 47 -23.93 -12.89 52.07
N ARG A 48 -22.88 -13.28 52.82
CA ARG A 48 -22.30 -12.43 53.89
C ARG A 48 -20.96 -12.87 54.51
N CYS A 49 -20.31 -11.88 55.15
CA CYS A 49 -19.34 -11.94 56.26
C CYS A 49 -17.84 -12.25 56.02
N GLN A 50 -17.07 -11.15 55.87
CA GLN A 50 -15.94 -10.72 56.72
C GLN A 50 -14.70 -11.61 57.05
N LEU A 51 -13.53 -11.07 56.69
CA LEU A 51 -12.29 -10.85 57.49
C LEU A 51 -11.87 -11.90 58.56
N SER A 52 -10.61 -12.35 58.62
CA SER A 52 -9.49 -11.51 59.13
C SER A 52 -8.12 -12.23 59.18
N TYR A 53 -7.06 -11.41 59.42
CA TYR A 53 -5.69 -11.72 59.88
C TYR A 53 -4.66 -12.44 59.00
N ASP A 54 -3.65 -11.68 58.57
CA ASP A 54 -2.24 -12.10 58.46
C ASP A 54 -1.59 -12.22 59.85
N ALA A 55 -0.73 -13.23 60.08
CA ALA A 55 0.52 -13.11 60.85
C ALA A 55 1.38 -14.40 60.86
N GLU A 56 2.71 -14.20 60.81
CA GLU A 56 3.84 -15.11 61.10
C GLU A 56 4.56 -15.80 59.93
N ALA A 57 5.80 -15.33 59.64
CA ALA A 57 7.02 -16.14 59.42
C ALA A 57 8.23 -15.29 58.93
N LEU A 58 8.56 -14.16 59.57
CA LEU A 58 9.70 -13.30 59.16
C LEU A 58 10.78 -13.21 60.25
N ARG A 59 11.72 -14.17 60.29
CA ARG A 59 12.93 -14.12 61.13
C ARG A 59 14.09 -14.96 60.56
N ARG A 60 15.33 -14.46 60.75
CA ARG A 60 16.65 -15.05 60.39
C ARG A 60 17.18 -14.85 58.95
N ARG A 61 17.60 -13.62 58.63
CA ARG A 61 18.86 -13.38 57.88
C ARG A 61 19.58 -12.13 58.44
N SER A 62 20.74 -12.35 59.05
CA SER A 62 21.69 -11.32 59.51
C SER A 62 22.99 -12.03 59.89
N GLY A 63 24.10 -11.70 59.23
CA GLY A 63 25.41 -12.36 59.44
C GLY A 63 26.31 -12.15 58.22
N SER A 64 27.48 -11.55 58.44
CA SER A 64 28.41 -11.02 57.45
C SER A 64 29.61 -11.94 57.17
N GLU A 65 30.43 -11.53 56.18
CA GLU A 65 31.83 -11.94 55.97
C GLU A 65 32.09 -13.41 55.54
N ALA A 66 33.22 -13.76 54.90
CA ALA A 66 34.46 -13.02 54.66
C ALA A 66 35.01 -13.17 53.21
N GLY A 67 35.96 -12.31 52.84
CA GLY A 67 36.65 -12.35 51.54
C GLY A 67 37.84 -13.34 51.48
N ARG A 68 38.39 -13.54 50.28
CA ARG A 68 39.58 -14.39 50.05
C ARG A 68 40.87 -13.57 50.17
N HIS A 69 41.90 -14.13 50.79
CA HIS A 69 43.29 -13.70 50.60
C HIS A 69 43.98 -14.55 49.52
N GLY A 70 44.95 -13.96 48.84
CA GLY A 70 45.79 -14.58 47.81
C GLY A 70 46.52 -13.49 47.03
N ALA A 71 47.80 -13.26 47.37
CA ALA A 71 48.63 -12.22 46.75
C ALA A 71 49.46 -12.79 45.59
N TYR A 72 49.97 -11.92 44.70
CA TYR A 72 51.39 -11.51 44.66
C TYR A 72 51.69 -10.65 43.40
N ASP A 73 52.64 -9.72 43.54
CA ASP A 73 53.56 -9.18 42.51
C ASP A 73 53.02 -8.49 41.23
N THR A 74 53.69 -7.48 40.62
CA THR A 74 54.79 -6.58 41.06
C THR A 74 54.82 -5.33 40.16
N GLY A 75 55.31 -4.19 40.70
CA GLY A 75 56.33 -3.36 40.02
C GLY A 75 55.92 -2.25 39.03
N LEU A 76 56.36 -1.01 39.39
CA LEU A 76 56.85 0.06 38.48
C LEU A 76 55.84 0.76 37.52
N ALA A 77 56.06 1.99 37.03
CA ALA A 77 56.75 3.18 37.56
C ALA A 77 56.42 4.45 36.72
N SER A 78 56.77 5.62 37.26
CA SER A 78 57.11 6.89 36.57
C SER A 78 56.12 7.57 35.59
N VAL A 79 55.48 8.64 36.08
CA VAL A 79 55.70 10.06 35.66
C VAL A 79 55.89 10.36 34.15
N MET A 80 54.99 11.17 33.58
CA MET A 80 55.34 12.50 33.02
C MET A 80 54.12 13.43 32.77
N LYS A 81 54.38 14.74 32.80
CA LYS A 81 53.57 15.90 32.35
C LYS A 81 54.48 16.75 31.44
N PRO A 82 54.03 17.87 30.84
CA PRO A 82 52.86 18.09 29.97
C PRO A 82 53.29 18.78 28.64
N SER A 83 52.35 19.14 27.76
CA SER A 83 52.57 20.20 26.75
C SER A 83 51.28 20.91 26.34
N THR A 84 51.39 22.17 25.92
CA THR A 84 50.28 23.10 25.64
C THR A 84 50.42 23.76 24.27
N ALA A 85 49.33 23.95 23.51
CA ALA A 85 49.29 24.89 22.39
C ALA A 85 47.86 25.38 22.04
N SER A 86 47.74 26.70 21.86
CA SER A 86 46.84 27.51 21.01
C SER A 86 45.41 27.09 20.60
N GLY A 87 44.51 28.09 20.74
CA GLY A 87 43.21 28.36 20.10
C GLY A 87 42.97 27.96 18.63
N ASP A 88 41.77 28.13 18.07
CA ASP A 88 41.00 29.39 18.02
C ASP A 88 39.45 29.21 17.90
N ASP A 89 38.73 30.32 17.68
CA ASP A 89 37.28 30.55 17.83
C ASP A 89 36.29 29.69 17.01
N ILE A 90 35.10 29.46 17.60
CA ILE A 90 33.84 29.16 16.88
C ILE A 90 32.72 30.08 17.43
N PRO A 91 31.98 30.83 16.59
CA PRO A 91 31.06 31.88 17.05
C PRO A 91 29.66 31.36 17.49
N ALA A 92 29.04 32.10 18.42
CA ALA A 92 27.75 31.75 19.02
C ALA A 92 26.53 32.04 18.10
N ILE A 93 25.54 31.14 18.16
CA ILE A 93 24.25 31.27 17.45
C ILE A 93 23.26 32.09 18.30
N LYS A 94 22.59 33.07 17.68
CA LYS A 94 21.47 33.82 18.29
C LYS A 94 20.13 33.14 17.97
N PRO A 95 19.18 33.03 18.93
CA PRO A 95 17.82 32.63 18.64
C PRO A 95 17.05 33.75 17.92
N LEU A 96 16.36 33.43 16.84
CA LEU A 96 15.38 34.30 16.19
C LEU A 96 13.97 33.94 16.71
N GLY A 97 13.32 34.89 17.36
CA GLY A 97 11.92 34.74 17.78
C GLY A 97 10.96 35.01 16.62
N VAL A 98 9.96 34.13 16.44
CA VAL A 98 8.85 34.32 15.50
C VAL A 98 7.58 34.59 16.29
N GLY A 99 7.05 35.80 16.19
CA GLY A 99 5.78 36.18 16.81
C GLY A 99 4.61 35.88 15.87
N PHE A 100 3.59 35.19 16.36
CA PHE A 100 2.32 35.01 15.65
C PHE A 100 1.33 36.10 16.07
N SER A 101 0.84 36.88 15.10
CA SER A 101 -0.36 37.71 15.24
C SER A 101 -1.52 37.04 14.50
N TRP A 102 -2.65 36.85 15.19
CA TRP A 102 -3.89 36.40 14.55
C TRP A 102 -4.64 37.61 13.99
N ASP A 103 -5.08 37.52 12.74
CA ASP A 103 -5.87 38.56 12.08
C ASP A 103 -7.26 38.02 11.72
N PHE A 104 -8.30 38.69 12.20
CA PHE A 104 -9.69 38.21 12.18
C PHE A 104 -10.48 38.89 11.06
N GLY A 105 -10.18 38.50 9.81
CA GLY A 105 -10.65 39.22 8.62
C GLY A 105 -10.99 38.37 7.40
N ARG A 106 -11.51 37.15 7.57
CA ARG A 106 -11.96 36.28 6.46
C ARG A 106 -13.19 35.43 6.80
N PHE A 107 -14.36 36.06 6.93
CA PHE A 107 -15.64 35.35 7.02
C PHE A 107 -16.76 35.91 6.13
N GLU A 108 -16.63 37.14 5.60
CA GLU A 108 -17.68 37.75 4.74
C GLU A 108 -17.44 37.51 3.23
N GLU A 109 -16.20 37.31 2.77
CA GLU A 109 -15.90 37.04 1.35
C GLU A 109 -16.43 35.67 0.87
N ALA A 110 -16.65 34.72 1.78
CA ALA A 110 -17.07 33.36 1.46
C ALA A 110 -18.55 33.26 1.02
N GLU A 111 -19.45 34.08 1.58
CA GLU A 111 -20.88 34.06 1.21
C GLU A 111 -21.15 34.73 -0.15
N GLY A 112 -20.36 35.74 -0.53
CA GLY A 112 -20.49 36.41 -1.83
C GLY A 112 -20.19 35.48 -3.00
N MET A 113 -19.14 34.66 -2.89
CA MET A 113 -18.69 33.77 -3.97
C MET A 113 -19.69 32.65 -4.28
N LEU A 114 -20.41 32.15 -3.26
CA LEU A 114 -21.42 31.10 -3.43
C LEU A 114 -22.72 31.58 -4.10
N ARG A 115 -23.02 32.88 -4.09
CA ARG A 115 -24.19 33.41 -4.82
C ARG A 115 -23.96 33.50 -6.32
N GLY A 116 -22.77 33.95 -6.76
CA GLY A 116 -22.46 34.12 -8.19
C GLY A 116 -22.56 32.80 -9.00
N VAL A 117 -22.16 31.67 -8.41
CA VAL A 117 -22.20 30.35 -9.06
C VAL A 117 -23.64 29.86 -9.33
N ALA A 118 -24.62 30.30 -8.53
CA ALA A 118 -26.02 29.91 -8.72
C ALA A 118 -26.73 30.66 -9.87
N GLU A 119 -26.32 31.90 -10.14
CA GLU A 119 -26.97 32.75 -11.15
C GLU A 119 -26.50 32.42 -12.58
N ASP A 120 -25.21 32.13 -12.78
CA ASP A 120 -24.63 31.78 -14.10
C ASP A 120 -25.20 30.45 -14.65
N LEU A 121 -25.32 29.42 -13.79
CA LEU A 121 -26.01 28.17 -14.11
C LEU A 121 -27.48 28.37 -14.57
N THR A 122 -28.12 29.46 -14.11
CA THR A 122 -29.50 29.80 -14.47
C THR A 122 -29.61 30.54 -15.81
N GLN A 123 -28.52 31.14 -16.31
CA GLN A 123 -28.46 31.75 -17.65
C GLN A 123 -28.15 30.75 -18.76
N GLN A 124 -27.19 29.84 -18.56
CA GLN A 124 -26.79 28.89 -19.61
C GLN A 124 -27.92 27.95 -20.05
N LEU A 125 -28.82 27.57 -19.13
CA LEU A 125 -29.99 26.73 -19.42
C LEU A 125 -31.12 27.41 -20.22
N LYS A 126 -31.03 28.72 -20.53
CA LYS A 126 -32.08 29.47 -21.26
C LYS A 126 -31.78 29.78 -22.74
N LEU A 127 -30.60 29.43 -23.24
CA LEU A 127 -30.19 29.74 -24.63
C LEU A 127 -30.34 28.57 -25.64
N SER A 128 -30.93 27.45 -25.23
CA SER A 128 -30.94 26.19 -26.03
C SER A 128 -32.26 25.85 -26.72
N PHE A 129 -33.09 26.82 -27.12
CA PHE A 129 -34.27 26.57 -27.97
C PHE A 129 -34.55 27.73 -28.95
N THR A 130 -35.14 27.40 -30.12
CA THR A 130 -35.59 28.28 -31.23
C THR A 130 -34.51 29.10 -31.99
N VAL A 131 -34.51 29.23 -33.34
CA VAL A 131 -35.36 28.64 -34.40
C VAL A 131 -34.71 28.72 -35.82
N LYS A 132 -35.18 27.89 -36.78
CA LYS A 132 -34.94 27.92 -38.26
C LYS A 132 -33.50 27.65 -38.75
N GLY A 133 -33.27 27.20 -40.00
CA GLY A 133 -34.22 26.67 -40.99
C GLY A 133 -33.79 26.80 -42.47
N SER A 134 -33.57 25.66 -43.14
CA SER A 134 -33.50 25.42 -44.60
C SER A 134 -32.55 26.25 -45.51
N ASN A 135 -31.65 25.55 -46.23
CA ASN A 135 -31.65 25.56 -47.70
C ASN A 135 -30.95 24.32 -48.33
N ARG A 136 -30.86 24.24 -49.67
CA ARG A 136 -30.68 23.00 -50.47
C ARG A 136 -29.56 23.08 -51.52
N LEU A 137 -29.16 21.91 -52.06
CA LEU A 137 -28.26 21.67 -53.24
C LEU A 137 -26.75 21.93 -52.94
N SER A 138 -25.77 21.22 -53.52
CA SER A 138 -25.71 20.53 -54.83
C SER A 138 -24.97 19.16 -54.79
N SER A 139 -24.33 18.69 -55.87
CA SER A 139 -24.05 17.26 -56.17
C SER A 139 -22.63 16.92 -56.65
N ASP A 140 -22.35 15.60 -56.75
CA ASP A 140 -21.25 14.93 -57.50
C ASP A 140 -19.82 15.08 -56.93
N LYS A 141 -18.97 14.03 -56.84
CA LYS A 141 -18.79 12.85 -57.72
C LYS A 141 -18.37 11.57 -56.96
N ALA A 142 -18.45 10.43 -57.66
CA ALA A 142 -17.80 9.15 -57.32
C ALA A 142 -16.26 9.19 -57.62
N THR A 143 -15.41 8.17 -57.41
CA THR A 143 -15.58 6.73 -57.71
C THR A 143 -14.47 5.83 -57.14
N LEU A 144 -14.80 4.57 -56.80
CA LEU A 144 -13.91 3.38 -56.61
C LEU A 144 -12.92 3.46 -55.40
N ILE A 145 -12.44 2.36 -54.80
CA ILE A 145 -12.33 0.92 -55.21
C ILE A 145 -13.12 -0.02 -54.26
N ARG A 146 -13.38 -1.27 -54.69
CA ARG A 146 -14.19 -2.30 -54.00
C ARG A 146 -13.40 -3.23 -53.07
N PRO A 147 -14.02 -3.79 -52.01
CA PRO A 147 -13.69 -5.12 -51.47
C PRO A 147 -14.39 -6.25 -52.26
N LEU A 148 -13.91 -7.49 -52.14
CA LEU A 148 -14.49 -8.67 -52.80
C LEU A 148 -14.99 -9.73 -51.80
N PHE A 149 -16.19 -10.25 -52.05
CA PHE A 149 -16.79 -11.42 -51.41
C PHE A 149 -17.38 -12.32 -52.51
N ARG A 150 -17.23 -13.65 -52.42
CA ARG A 150 -18.11 -14.58 -53.18
C ARG A 150 -18.19 -15.99 -52.58
N ALA A 151 -19.41 -16.54 -52.72
CA ALA A 151 -19.98 -17.71 -52.06
C ALA A 151 -19.47 -19.11 -52.47
N SER A 152 -19.84 -20.10 -51.66
CA SER A 152 -19.95 -21.56 -51.91
C SER A 152 -21.17 -21.90 -52.84
N PRO A 153 -21.66 -23.16 -53.05
CA PRO A 153 -21.30 -24.49 -52.50
C PRO A 153 -21.07 -25.66 -53.55
N PRO A 154 -21.80 -26.82 -53.62
CA PRO A 154 -21.26 -28.16 -53.24
C PRO A 154 -21.42 -29.34 -54.26
N THR A 155 -20.79 -30.54 -54.05
CA THR A 155 -21.43 -31.91 -54.12
C THR A 155 -20.50 -33.18 -54.01
N ARG A 156 -20.76 -34.03 -52.99
CA ARG A 156 -21.09 -35.50 -52.92
C ARG A 156 -20.31 -36.69 -53.62
N VAL A 157 -20.42 -37.88 -52.95
CA VAL A 157 -20.18 -39.33 -53.31
C VAL A 157 -18.71 -39.78 -53.54
N THR A 158 -18.16 -40.97 -53.13
CA THR A 158 -18.59 -42.38 -52.81
C THR A 158 -17.61 -43.03 -51.75
N LYS A 159 -17.65 -44.30 -51.25
CA LYS A 159 -18.65 -45.38 -50.90
C LYS A 159 -17.90 -46.62 -50.28
N THR A 160 -18.62 -47.60 -49.64
CA THR A 160 -18.20 -48.96 -49.14
C THR A 160 -17.52 -49.10 -47.75
N ALA A 161 -17.71 -50.15 -46.92
CA ALA A 161 -18.83 -51.14 -46.77
C ALA A 161 -18.78 -52.03 -45.46
N ARG A 162 -19.98 -52.47 -45.00
CA ARG A 162 -20.37 -53.70 -44.20
C ARG A 162 -20.39 -53.77 -42.65
N ASN A 163 -21.60 -54.17 -42.15
CA ASN A 163 -21.95 -55.01 -40.97
C ASN A 163 -21.76 -54.44 -39.53
N ARG A 164 -22.66 -54.69 -38.53
CA ARG A 164 -23.98 -55.37 -38.43
C ARG A 164 -24.78 -54.84 -37.19
N SER A 165 -26.10 -55.07 -37.12
CA SER A 165 -27.05 -54.71 -36.01
C SER A 165 -27.88 -55.97 -35.57
N PRO A 166 -29.07 -55.97 -34.87
CA PRO A 166 -30.09 -54.94 -34.48
C PRO A 166 -29.95 -54.50 -32.99
N VAL A 167 -30.91 -54.12 -32.11
CA VAL A 167 -32.41 -54.09 -31.90
C VAL A 167 -32.68 -52.82 -31.03
N ILE A 168 -33.65 -51.89 -31.15
CA ILE A 168 -35.09 -51.74 -31.55
C ILE A 168 -36.10 -51.63 -30.37
N LYS A 169 -36.58 -50.39 -30.08
CA LYS A 169 -37.99 -49.92 -29.86
C LYS A 169 -38.02 -48.54 -29.14
N ASP A 170 -38.48 -47.43 -29.75
CA ASP A 170 -39.86 -46.92 -29.99
C ASP A 170 -40.26 -45.82 -28.95
N GLN A 171 -41.02 -44.73 -29.23
CA GLN A 171 -41.53 -44.14 -30.49
C GLN A 171 -42.05 -42.67 -30.31
N THR A 172 -42.29 -41.95 -31.43
CA THR A 172 -43.19 -40.75 -31.67
C THR A 172 -42.77 -39.30 -31.28
N LYS A 173 -43.26 -38.21 -31.93
CA LYS A 173 -43.52 -37.86 -33.37
C LYS A 173 -44.01 -36.38 -33.55
N TRP A 174 -43.72 -35.74 -34.69
CA TRP A 174 -44.39 -34.51 -35.28
C TRP A 174 -44.30 -33.16 -34.51
N ASP A 175 -44.29 -31.94 -35.10
CA ASP A 175 -43.93 -31.46 -36.46
C ASP A 175 -43.54 -29.94 -36.49
N ALA A 176 -43.23 -29.39 -37.68
CA ALA A 176 -42.73 -28.03 -38.01
C ALA A 176 -43.81 -26.91 -38.21
N CYS A 177 -43.53 -25.70 -38.74
CA CYS A 177 -42.59 -24.61 -38.39
C CYS A 177 -42.73 -23.40 -39.38
N LEU A 178 -42.38 -22.16 -38.95
CA LEU A 178 -41.94 -20.97 -39.76
C LEU A 178 -42.93 -20.02 -40.53
N LYS A 179 -42.63 -18.68 -40.47
CA LYS A 179 -42.87 -17.58 -41.46
C LYS A 179 -44.31 -16.97 -41.60
N LEU A 180 -44.58 -15.71 -42.06
CA LEU A 180 -43.77 -14.52 -42.49
C LEU A 180 -44.61 -13.18 -42.62
N PHE A 181 -43.92 -12.08 -42.99
CA PHE A 181 -44.33 -10.91 -43.84
C PHE A 181 -45.08 -9.65 -43.29
N VAL A 182 -44.32 -8.53 -43.25
CA VAL A 182 -44.57 -7.14 -43.74
C VAL A 182 -45.99 -6.50 -43.72
N GLY A 183 -46.12 -5.43 -42.93
CA GLY A 183 -46.24 -4.02 -43.37
C GLY A 183 -47.27 -3.58 -44.44
N GLY A 184 -48.14 -2.63 -44.03
CA GLY A 184 -48.96 -1.75 -44.89
C GLY A 184 -49.47 -0.56 -44.06
N GLY A 185 -49.85 0.57 -44.66
CA GLY A 185 -50.19 1.78 -43.90
C GLY A 185 -51.24 2.71 -44.51
N LEU A 186 -51.99 3.38 -43.63
CA LEU A 186 -52.86 4.55 -43.83
C LEU A 186 -52.62 5.45 -42.58
N THR A 187 -52.22 6.72 -42.64
CA THR A 187 -52.86 7.95 -43.17
C THR A 187 -54.14 8.39 -42.43
N ILE A 188 -54.05 9.55 -41.74
CA ILE A 188 -55.16 10.50 -41.42
C ILE A 188 -56.14 9.97 -40.35
N SER A 189 -56.65 10.70 -39.34
CA SER A 189 -56.59 12.10 -38.89
C SER A 189 -56.99 12.18 -37.40
N GLY A 190 -56.88 13.35 -36.77
CA GLY A 190 -57.88 13.79 -35.78
C GLY A 190 -57.35 14.14 -34.40
N ASP A 191 -58.02 15.07 -33.74
CA ASP A 191 -57.66 15.66 -32.45
C ASP A 191 -58.74 15.33 -31.39
N GLN A 192 -58.41 15.57 -30.12
CA GLN A 192 -59.24 15.47 -28.91
C GLN A 192 -59.60 14.05 -28.39
N GLY A 193 -59.53 13.89 -27.06
CA GLY A 193 -59.85 12.64 -26.36
C GLY A 193 -59.57 12.69 -24.85
N VAL A 194 -60.33 13.48 -24.09
CA VAL A 194 -60.22 13.53 -22.63
C VAL A 194 -60.87 12.29 -21.99
N MET A 195 -60.16 11.59 -21.11
CA MET A 195 -60.77 10.79 -20.04
C MET A 195 -59.82 10.64 -18.84
N MET A 196 -60.34 10.88 -17.64
CA MET A 196 -59.63 10.75 -16.36
C MET A 196 -60.63 10.16 -15.36
N ALA A 197 -60.32 9.01 -14.76
CA ALA A 197 -61.26 8.30 -13.89
C ALA A 197 -60.55 7.51 -12.77
N LEU A 198 -60.27 8.21 -11.66
CA LEU A 198 -60.21 7.56 -10.34
C LEU A 198 -61.64 7.38 -9.81
N ILE A 199 -61.91 6.25 -9.16
CA ILE A 199 -63.18 5.97 -8.47
C ILE A 199 -62.81 5.69 -7.00
N TYR A 200 -63.13 6.54 -6.01
CA TYR A 200 -64.46 6.81 -5.39
C TYR A 200 -65.01 5.59 -4.59
N HIS A 201 -65.57 5.72 -3.38
CA HIS A 201 -65.73 6.88 -2.49
C HIS A 201 -66.15 6.44 -1.06
N GLY A 202 -66.26 7.40 -0.13
CA GLY A 202 -67.21 7.32 0.98
C GLY A 202 -66.69 6.82 2.34
N GLY A 203 -67.25 7.37 3.42
CA GLY A 203 -66.96 7.01 4.81
C GLY A 203 -68.11 7.38 5.76
N ILE A 204 -68.00 6.98 7.03
CA ILE A 204 -69.03 7.20 8.06
C ILE A 204 -68.39 7.76 9.35
N ARG A 205 -69.13 8.61 10.08
CA ARG A 205 -68.74 9.18 11.38
C ARG A 205 -69.27 8.35 12.55
N THR A 206 -68.52 8.32 13.66
CA THR A 206 -69.09 8.30 15.02
C THR A 206 -68.24 9.21 15.93
N ASN A 207 -68.90 10.03 16.76
CA ASN A 207 -68.25 10.89 17.75
C ASN A 207 -68.08 10.17 19.09
N HIS A 208 -67.15 10.62 19.93
CA HIS A 208 -67.42 10.77 21.37
C HIS A 208 -66.62 11.94 21.99
N PHE A 209 -67.28 12.72 22.85
CA PHE A 209 -66.68 13.73 23.75
C PHE A 209 -66.15 13.00 25.03
N PHE A 210 -65.27 13.53 25.91
CA PHE A 210 -65.29 14.85 26.59
C PHE A 210 -63.95 15.19 27.33
N LEU A 211 -63.75 16.50 27.63
CA LEU A 211 -62.99 17.14 28.76
C LEU A 211 -61.49 16.76 29.01
N ASN A 212 -60.48 17.65 29.11
CA ASN A 212 -60.26 18.93 29.83
C ASN A 212 -60.27 18.76 31.38
N GLN A 213 -59.35 19.23 32.25
CA GLN A 213 -58.14 20.11 32.20
C GLN A 213 -57.14 19.71 33.31
N SER A 214 -55.88 20.21 33.31
CA SER A 214 -55.36 21.13 34.37
C SER A 214 -53.81 21.30 34.46
N ALA A 215 -53.40 22.59 34.56
CA ALA A 215 -52.30 23.16 35.35
C ALA A 215 -50.87 22.56 35.37
N LEU A 216 -49.95 23.28 34.69
CA LEU A 216 -48.82 24.02 35.30
C LEU A 216 -48.28 23.58 36.68
N PHE A 217 -46.96 23.35 36.74
CA PHE A 217 -46.11 24.02 37.75
C PHE A 217 -44.69 24.27 37.24
N ILE A 218 -44.21 25.51 37.40
CA ILE A 218 -42.81 25.90 37.16
C ILE A 218 -42.08 25.90 38.50
N ARG A 219 -40.87 25.35 38.56
CA ARG A 219 -39.87 25.81 39.55
C ARG A 219 -38.43 25.65 39.09
N THR A 220 -37.65 26.67 39.38
CA THR A 220 -36.23 26.85 39.04
C THR A 220 -35.31 26.38 40.17
N SER A 221 -34.12 25.87 39.86
CA SER A 221 -32.93 25.94 40.74
C SER A 221 -31.65 25.84 39.92
N SER A 222 -30.67 26.68 40.26
CA SER A 222 -29.37 26.82 39.59
C SER A 222 -28.31 25.83 40.09
N ALA A 223 -27.31 25.53 39.25
CA ALA A 223 -26.09 24.81 39.65
C ALA A 223 -24.82 25.40 38.99
N LEU A 224 -24.42 26.57 39.48
CA LEU A 224 -23.04 27.12 39.55
C LEU A 224 -21.99 26.67 38.50
N PHE A 225 -21.70 27.55 37.54
CA PHE A 225 -20.33 27.72 37.04
C PHE A 225 -19.43 28.28 38.17
N ARG A 226 -18.15 27.88 38.23
CA ARG A 226 -17.14 28.51 39.10
C ARG A 226 -15.87 28.86 38.32
N THR A 227 -15.76 30.13 37.93
CA THR A 227 -14.47 30.80 37.75
C THR A 227 -13.92 31.24 39.11
N LEU A 228 -12.61 31.16 39.33
CA LEU A 228 -11.94 31.83 40.45
C LEU A 228 -10.73 32.62 39.97
N HIS A 229 -10.55 33.81 40.55
CA HIS A 229 -9.50 34.75 40.18
C HIS A 229 -8.14 34.38 40.79
N ALA A 230 -7.06 34.77 40.11
CA ALA A 230 -5.71 34.62 40.63
C ALA A 230 -5.43 35.56 41.82
N SER A 231 -4.68 35.06 42.80
CA SER A 231 -3.99 35.86 43.82
C SER A 231 -2.47 35.67 43.68
N LYS A 232 -1.68 36.72 43.99
CA LYS A 232 -0.23 36.70 43.82
C LYS A 232 0.48 36.21 45.08
N THR A 233 1.31 35.18 44.94
CA THR A 233 2.47 34.94 45.83
C THR A 233 3.63 34.48 44.94
N ARG A 234 4.88 34.80 45.31
CA ARG A 234 6.04 34.77 44.40
C ARG A 234 7.26 34.14 45.10
N ILE A 235 8.14 33.53 44.29
CA ILE A 235 9.56 33.20 44.61
C ILE A 235 9.76 32.03 45.59
N ASN A 236 10.01 30.82 45.03
CA ASN A 236 11.05 29.84 45.41
C ASN A 236 10.67 28.40 44.96
N ALA A 237 10.74 28.12 43.65
CA ALA A 237 10.45 26.78 43.10
C ALA A 237 11.17 26.49 41.77
N GLN A 238 12.30 27.16 41.50
CA GLN A 238 12.91 27.21 40.15
C GLN A 238 14.38 26.74 40.07
N ALA A 239 14.89 26.10 41.14
CA ALA A 239 16.22 25.51 41.19
C ALA A 239 16.22 23.96 41.20
N GLU A 240 15.10 23.33 41.54
CA GLU A 240 15.02 21.87 41.70
C GLU A 240 14.54 21.14 40.43
N SER A 241 13.60 21.73 39.67
CA SER A 241 13.01 21.11 38.46
C SER A 241 13.94 21.06 37.24
N THR A 242 14.90 21.99 37.15
CA THR A 242 16.00 21.92 36.16
C THR A 242 16.99 20.81 36.51
N THR A 243 17.17 20.50 37.79
CA THR A 243 18.13 19.49 38.25
C THR A 243 17.58 18.07 38.11
N SER A 244 16.25 17.87 38.19
CA SER A 244 15.61 16.58 37.86
C SER A 244 15.60 16.31 36.36
N THR A 245 15.14 17.27 35.54
CA THR A 245 15.03 17.09 34.08
C THR A 245 16.39 16.84 33.40
N LEU A 246 17.47 17.49 33.86
CA LEU A 246 18.84 17.19 33.38
C LEU A 246 19.33 15.80 33.80
N LYS A 247 18.93 15.30 34.98
CA LYS A 247 19.21 13.91 35.39
C LYS A 247 18.42 12.90 34.57
N GLU A 248 17.15 13.14 34.30
CA GLU A 248 16.32 12.25 33.49
C GLU A 248 16.83 12.17 32.04
N ALA A 249 17.19 13.30 31.43
CA ALA A 249 17.77 13.34 30.09
C ALA A 249 19.14 12.62 30.01
N SER A 250 20.02 12.82 31.01
CA SER A 250 21.33 12.15 31.03
C SER A 250 21.23 10.65 31.34
N VAL A 251 20.29 10.22 32.18
CA VAL A 251 19.98 8.80 32.41
C VAL A 251 19.41 8.16 31.13
N GLN A 252 18.47 8.81 30.44
CA GLN A 252 17.92 8.32 29.17
C GLN A 252 18.99 8.20 28.08
N ALA A 253 19.88 9.19 27.93
CA ALA A 253 20.99 9.12 27.00
C ALA A 253 21.94 7.96 27.34
N THR A 254 22.27 7.77 28.62
CA THR A 254 23.15 6.69 29.08
C THR A 254 22.52 5.31 28.88
N THR A 255 21.23 5.14 29.18
CA THR A 255 20.53 3.87 28.94
C THR A 255 20.39 3.56 27.46
N LYS A 256 20.12 4.56 26.60
CA LYS A 256 20.06 4.39 25.14
C LYS A 256 21.40 3.90 24.58
N THR A 257 22.51 4.56 24.91
CA THR A 257 23.87 4.12 24.55
C THR A 257 24.16 2.71 25.04
N SER A 258 23.74 2.36 26.27
CA SER A 258 23.92 1.01 26.82
C SER A 258 23.07 -0.07 26.12
N LEU A 259 21.91 0.30 25.57
CA LEU A 259 21.04 -0.59 24.81
C LEU A 259 21.57 -0.80 23.39
N GLU A 260 22.04 0.27 22.74
CA GLU A 260 22.74 0.22 21.44
C GLU A 260 24.01 -0.64 21.53
N GLN A 261 24.79 -0.50 22.61
CA GLN A 261 25.94 -1.37 22.90
C GLN A 261 25.55 -2.84 23.18
N LYS A 262 24.37 -3.10 23.75
CA LYS A 262 23.85 -4.47 23.94
C LYS A 262 23.34 -5.10 22.65
N ILE A 263 22.69 -4.33 21.78
CA ILE A 263 22.20 -4.80 20.48
C ILE A 263 23.36 -5.30 19.61
N LEU A 264 24.53 -4.65 19.65
CA LEU A 264 25.75 -5.09 18.95
C LEU A 264 26.25 -6.51 19.31
N GLY A 265 25.78 -7.12 20.41
CA GLY A 265 26.09 -8.52 20.75
C GLY A 265 25.16 -9.56 20.12
N TYR A 266 24.09 -9.14 19.42
CA TYR A 266 23.03 -10.02 18.91
C TYR A 266 22.72 -9.73 17.44
N GLU A 267 22.23 -10.73 16.73
CA GLU A 267 21.63 -10.59 15.40
C GLU A 267 20.13 -10.92 15.46
N ALA A 268 19.32 -10.16 14.72
CA ALA A 268 17.91 -10.45 14.50
C ALA A 268 17.73 -11.30 13.24
N ILE A 269 16.84 -12.29 13.30
CA ILE A 269 16.45 -13.16 12.21
C ILE A 269 14.96 -12.92 11.97
N ILE A 270 14.64 -12.33 10.82
CA ILE A 270 13.29 -11.90 10.46
C ILE A 270 12.86 -12.61 9.18
N GLY A 271 11.64 -13.15 9.18
CA GLY A 271 10.94 -13.65 7.99
C GLY A 271 9.51 -13.11 7.94
N ILE A 272 8.93 -12.96 6.75
CA ILE A 272 7.63 -12.33 6.54
C ILE A 272 6.68 -13.27 5.79
N GLU A 273 5.44 -13.30 6.27
CA GLU A 273 4.29 -14.02 5.73
C GLU A 273 3.33 -13.00 5.09
N THR A 274 3.44 -12.80 3.78
CA THR A 274 2.71 -11.77 3.04
C THR A 274 1.52 -12.36 2.29
N HIS A 275 0.31 -11.98 2.70
CA HIS A 275 -0.93 -12.36 2.01
C HIS A 275 -1.33 -11.25 1.03
N VAL A 276 -1.46 -11.60 -0.25
CA VAL A 276 -1.84 -10.70 -1.34
C VAL A 276 -3.24 -11.05 -1.83
N GLN A 277 -4.20 -10.15 -1.66
CA GLN A 277 -5.55 -10.29 -2.21
C GLN A 277 -5.54 -10.01 -3.71
N LEU A 278 -6.05 -10.96 -4.49
CA LEU A 278 -6.04 -10.87 -5.95
C LEU A 278 -7.18 -10.02 -6.50
N LEU A 279 -6.87 -9.24 -7.54
CA LEU A 279 -7.79 -8.38 -8.26
C LEU A 279 -8.56 -9.17 -9.35
N THR A 280 -9.33 -10.18 -8.93
CA THR A 280 -10.16 -11.01 -9.82
C THR A 280 -11.62 -10.57 -9.81
N LEU A 281 -12.31 -10.73 -10.95
CA LEU A 281 -13.74 -10.41 -11.08
C LEU A 281 -14.65 -11.31 -10.24
N THR A 282 -14.21 -12.55 -9.96
CA THR A 282 -14.91 -13.52 -9.12
C THR A 282 -13.99 -14.08 -8.05
N LYS A 283 -14.60 -14.66 -7.01
CA LYS A 283 -13.93 -15.36 -5.89
C LYS A 283 -13.08 -16.56 -6.36
N ALA A 284 -12.30 -17.13 -5.44
CA ALA A 284 -11.35 -18.20 -5.71
C ALA A 284 -12.04 -19.50 -6.15
N PHE A 285 -13.17 -19.82 -5.52
CA PHE A 285 -13.85 -21.11 -5.62
C PHE A 285 -15.34 -21.00 -5.99
N CYS A 286 -15.84 -19.80 -6.34
CA CYS A 286 -17.22 -19.60 -6.76
C CYS A 286 -17.41 -18.32 -7.61
N ASN A 287 -18.57 -18.20 -8.25
CA ASN A 287 -18.89 -17.12 -9.21
C ASN A 287 -19.32 -15.79 -8.57
N CYS A 288 -19.26 -15.65 -7.24
CA CYS A 288 -19.53 -14.36 -6.59
C CYS A 288 -18.43 -13.34 -6.94
N PRO A 289 -18.78 -12.06 -7.18
CA PRO A 289 -17.80 -10.99 -7.17
C PRO A 289 -17.33 -10.71 -5.73
N TYR A 290 -16.34 -9.83 -5.60
CA TYR A 290 -16.05 -9.12 -4.36
C TYR A 290 -15.72 -7.66 -4.67
N LEU A 291 -16.26 -6.74 -3.87
CA LEU A 291 -15.96 -5.32 -3.93
C LEU A 291 -15.82 -4.80 -2.49
N TYR A 292 -14.69 -4.16 -2.20
CA TYR A 292 -14.44 -3.55 -0.90
C TYR A 292 -15.52 -2.50 -0.58
N GLY A 293 -15.99 -2.47 0.67
CA GLY A 293 -17.05 -1.55 1.10
C GLY A 293 -18.49 -1.97 0.73
N SER A 294 -18.71 -3.14 0.11
CA SER A 294 -20.06 -3.69 -0.11
C SER A 294 -20.84 -3.84 1.19
N GLN A 295 -22.17 -3.71 1.15
CA GLN A 295 -23.00 -3.95 2.35
C GLN A 295 -22.87 -5.41 2.83
N PRO A 296 -22.91 -5.68 4.16
CA PRO A 296 -22.66 -7.00 4.71
C PRO A 296 -23.48 -8.12 4.08
N ASN A 297 -22.83 -9.25 3.78
CA ASN A 297 -23.44 -10.47 3.24
C ASN A 297 -24.25 -10.28 1.93
N THR A 298 -23.89 -9.31 1.07
CA THR A 298 -24.51 -9.10 -0.25
C THR A 298 -23.77 -9.79 -1.40
N THR A 299 -22.49 -10.12 -1.23
CA THR A 299 -21.63 -10.73 -2.26
C THR A 299 -21.35 -12.22 -1.97
N VAL A 300 -22.41 -12.96 -1.66
CA VAL A 300 -22.35 -14.34 -1.14
C VAL A 300 -23.21 -15.33 -1.95
N CYS A 301 -22.84 -16.61 -1.89
CA CYS A 301 -23.59 -17.74 -2.45
C CYS A 301 -23.41 -18.98 -1.57
N PRO A 302 -24.22 -20.05 -1.76
CA PRO A 302 -24.14 -21.27 -0.95
C PRO A 302 -22.72 -21.85 -0.80
N VAL A 303 -21.87 -21.78 -1.85
CA VAL A 303 -20.49 -22.30 -1.82
C VAL A 303 -19.61 -21.53 -0.81
N CYS A 304 -19.55 -20.19 -0.90
CA CYS A 304 -18.73 -19.40 0.03
C CYS A 304 -19.39 -19.23 1.42
N MET A 305 -20.68 -19.55 1.55
CA MET A 305 -21.37 -19.71 2.84
C MET A 305 -21.26 -21.13 3.43
N GLY A 306 -20.55 -22.05 2.78
CA GLY A 306 -20.32 -23.41 3.29
C GLY A 306 -21.58 -24.27 3.42
N HIS A 307 -22.59 -24.05 2.58
CA HIS A 307 -23.83 -24.83 2.64
C HIS A 307 -23.60 -26.32 2.36
N PRO A 308 -24.31 -27.24 3.05
CA PRO A 308 -24.24 -28.67 2.78
C PRO A 308 -24.52 -29.01 1.31
N GLY A 309 -23.71 -29.91 0.74
CA GLY A 309 -23.84 -30.37 -0.65
C GLY A 309 -23.32 -29.39 -1.72
N THR A 310 -22.62 -28.32 -1.33
CA THR A 310 -21.91 -27.44 -2.26
C THR A 310 -20.47 -27.89 -2.49
N LEU A 311 -19.91 -27.56 -3.66
CA LEU A 311 -18.55 -27.92 -4.06
C LEU A 311 -17.79 -26.66 -4.58
N PRO A 312 -16.46 -26.56 -4.35
CA PRO A 312 -15.62 -25.49 -4.89
C PRO A 312 -15.38 -25.65 -6.40
N VAL A 313 -15.25 -24.53 -7.12
CA VAL A 313 -14.83 -24.51 -8.54
C VAL A 313 -13.74 -23.45 -8.72
N LEU A 314 -12.50 -23.90 -8.95
CA LEU A 314 -11.31 -23.05 -9.02
C LEU A 314 -11.37 -22.02 -10.17
N ASN A 315 -11.16 -20.75 -9.82
CA ASN A 315 -11.05 -19.64 -10.75
C ASN A 315 -9.69 -19.64 -11.48
N SER A 316 -9.72 -19.81 -12.81
CA SER A 316 -8.52 -19.88 -13.66
C SER A 316 -7.60 -18.65 -13.58
N LYS A 317 -8.12 -17.45 -13.29
CA LYS A 317 -7.29 -16.24 -13.14
C LYS A 317 -6.44 -16.26 -11.87
N VAL A 318 -6.82 -17.03 -10.84
CA VAL A 318 -5.98 -17.25 -9.65
C VAL A 318 -4.70 -18.00 -10.05
N ILE A 319 -4.82 -19.01 -10.92
CA ILE A 319 -3.68 -19.76 -11.46
C ILE A 319 -2.79 -18.86 -12.33
N GLU A 320 -3.37 -18.06 -13.21
CA GLU A 320 -2.61 -17.10 -14.03
C GLU A 320 -1.81 -16.11 -13.17
N PHE A 321 -2.44 -15.53 -12.14
CA PHE A 321 -1.81 -14.56 -11.26
C PHE A 321 -0.76 -15.20 -10.35
N ALA A 322 -0.99 -16.44 -9.89
CA ALA A 322 0.00 -17.24 -9.17
C ALA A 322 1.25 -17.54 -10.00
N VAL A 323 1.07 -17.92 -11.28
CA VAL A 323 2.19 -18.16 -12.21
C VAL A 323 2.93 -16.87 -12.54
N LYS A 324 2.22 -15.75 -12.77
CA LYS A 324 2.84 -14.42 -12.94
C LYS A 324 3.74 -14.05 -11.76
N LEU A 325 3.21 -14.17 -10.53
CA LEU A 325 3.95 -13.84 -9.31
C LEU A 325 5.12 -14.79 -9.07
N GLY A 326 4.93 -16.10 -9.29
CA GLY A 326 6.00 -17.10 -9.16
C GLY A 326 7.17 -16.84 -10.11
N LEU A 327 6.89 -16.51 -11.38
CA LEU A 327 7.93 -16.14 -12.35
C LEU A 327 8.63 -14.83 -11.95
N ALA A 328 7.86 -13.82 -11.51
CA ALA A 328 8.40 -12.51 -11.14
C ALA A 328 9.24 -12.51 -9.85
N LEU A 329 8.97 -13.46 -8.94
CA LEU A 329 9.78 -13.75 -7.75
C LEU A 329 10.89 -14.79 -8.02
N ASN A 330 11.22 -15.05 -9.29
CA ASN A 330 12.26 -16.00 -9.71
C ASN A 330 12.09 -17.43 -9.14
N CYS A 331 10.86 -17.80 -8.73
CA CYS A 331 10.58 -19.09 -8.13
C CYS A 331 10.57 -20.21 -9.17
N ARG A 332 10.98 -21.41 -8.76
CA ARG A 332 10.68 -22.62 -9.53
C ARG A 332 9.19 -22.96 -9.38
N LEU A 333 8.45 -22.88 -10.49
CA LEU A 333 7.07 -23.32 -10.55
C LEU A 333 6.94 -24.84 -10.34
N SER A 334 5.83 -25.26 -9.77
CA SER A 334 5.41 -26.65 -9.66
C SER A 334 4.50 -27.00 -10.84
N MET A 335 4.99 -27.83 -11.77
CA MET A 335 4.23 -28.21 -12.98
C MET A 335 2.97 -29.04 -12.67
N THR A 336 2.95 -29.70 -11.51
CA THR A 336 1.72 -30.20 -10.86
C THR A 336 1.69 -29.62 -9.45
N SER A 337 0.53 -29.15 -9.01
CA SER A 337 0.28 -28.70 -7.64
C SER A 337 -1.14 -29.08 -7.21
N LYS A 338 -1.40 -29.16 -5.91
CA LYS A 338 -2.73 -29.52 -5.38
C LYS A 338 -3.22 -28.52 -4.33
N PHE A 339 -4.48 -28.65 -3.96
CA PHE A 339 -5.07 -27.95 -2.81
C PHE A 339 -5.20 -28.89 -1.61
N ASP A 340 -5.25 -28.30 -0.42
CA ASP A 340 -5.32 -28.96 0.88
C ASP A 340 -6.30 -28.21 1.81
N ARG A 341 -6.96 -28.94 2.71
CA ARG A 341 -7.85 -28.38 3.73
C ARG A 341 -7.08 -28.05 5.01
N LYS A 342 -6.90 -26.75 5.27
CA LYS A 342 -6.34 -26.15 6.49
C LYS A 342 -7.47 -26.05 7.53
N GLN A 343 -7.62 -27.05 8.40
CA GLN A 343 -8.80 -27.18 9.28
C GLN A 343 -8.68 -26.32 10.54
N TYR A 344 -9.59 -25.37 10.73
CA TYR A 344 -9.78 -24.66 11.99
C TYR A 344 -11.20 -24.10 12.10
N PHE A 345 -11.71 -24.01 13.33
CA PHE A 345 -13.05 -23.48 13.60
C PHE A 345 -12.95 -22.00 14.01
N TYR A 346 -13.47 -21.10 13.18
CA TYR A 346 -13.62 -19.69 13.51
C TYR A 346 -14.87 -19.10 12.80
N PRO A 347 -15.61 -18.14 13.38
CA PRO A 347 -16.94 -17.78 12.87
C PRO A 347 -16.98 -17.10 11.50
N ASP A 348 -15.85 -16.60 11.00
CA ASP A 348 -15.70 -16.03 9.66
C ASP A 348 -15.31 -17.05 8.57
N LEU A 349 -15.08 -18.32 8.95
CA LEU A 349 -14.72 -19.43 8.07
C LEU A 349 -15.84 -20.49 8.06
N PRO A 350 -16.91 -20.28 7.27
CA PRO A 350 -18.15 -21.05 7.39
C PRO A 350 -18.02 -22.54 7.05
N LYS A 351 -16.95 -22.95 6.35
CA LYS A 351 -16.66 -24.36 6.02
C LYS A 351 -16.00 -25.15 7.17
N GLY A 352 -15.46 -24.48 8.20
CA GLY A 352 -14.60 -25.11 9.22
C GLY A 352 -13.21 -25.55 8.71
N TYR A 353 -12.89 -25.22 7.46
CA TYR A 353 -11.58 -25.37 6.85
C TYR A 353 -11.38 -24.31 5.77
N GLN A 354 -10.14 -23.87 5.60
CA GLN A 354 -9.69 -22.97 4.55
C GLN A 354 -9.06 -23.82 3.44
N ILE A 355 -9.44 -23.60 2.18
CA ILE A 355 -8.81 -24.24 1.03
C ILE A 355 -7.51 -23.48 0.72
N SER A 356 -6.38 -24.17 0.84
CA SER A 356 -5.01 -23.63 0.69
C SER A 356 -4.13 -24.68 -0.03
N GLN A 357 -2.80 -24.59 0.01
CA GLN A 357 -1.90 -25.64 -0.50
C GLN A 357 -0.83 -25.95 0.56
N PHE A 358 -0.57 -27.21 0.91
CA PHE A 358 0.35 -27.54 1.99
C PHE A 358 1.77 -27.91 1.51
N ASP A 359 1.94 -29.09 0.95
CA ASP A 359 3.22 -29.73 0.59
C ASP A 359 3.68 -29.43 -0.85
N ILE A 360 2.74 -29.34 -1.80
CA ILE A 360 3.00 -29.06 -3.22
C ILE A 360 2.33 -27.73 -3.64
N PRO A 361 2.86 -26.57 -3.18
CA PRO A 361 2.39 -25.26 -3.60
C PRO A 361 2.80 -24.93 -5.04
N ILE A 362 2.12 -23.96 -5.66
CA ILE A 362 2.32 -23.58 -7.07
C ILE A 362 3.73 -23.06 -7.43
N ALA A 363 4.47 -22.45 -6.49
CA ALA A 363 5.84 -22.01 -6.72
C ALA A 363 6.70 -22.06 -5.44
N ILE A 364 7.99 -22.39 -5.59
CA ILE A 364 8.95 -22.58 -4.49
C ILE A 364 10.36 -22.08 -4.83
N LYS A 365 11.15 -21.74 -3.81
CA LYS A 365 12.58 -21.40 -3.89
C LYS A 365 12.88 -20.35 -4.97
N GLY A 366 12.38 -19.14 -4.74
CA GLY A 366 12.70 -17.95 -5.52
C GLY A 366 13.52 -16.94 -4.73
N PHE A 367 13.59 -15.71 -5.23
CA PHE A 367 14.21 -14.57 -4.56
C PHE A 367 13.67 -13.26 -5.14
N ILE A 368 13.74 -12.20 -4.33
CA ILE A 368 13.53 -10.82 -4.77
C ILE A 368 14.80 -9.99 -4.48
N ASP A 369 15.12 -9.10 -5.41
CA ASP A 369 16.27 -8.20 -5.36
C ASP A 369 15.77 -6.75 -5.24
N LEU A 370 16.35 -5.99 -4.31
CA LEU A 370 16.01 -4.57 -4.07
C LEU A 370 17.21 -3.77 -3.57
N ASP A 371 17.13 -2.45 -3.70
CA ASP A 371 18.12 -1.52 -3.14
C ASP A 371 17.59 -0.88 -1.86
N LEU A 372 18.40 -0.88 -0.80
CA LEU A 372 18.07 -0.19 0.45
C LEU A 372 18.31 1.34 0.31
N PRO A 373 17.54 2.19 1.03
CA PRO A 373 17.75 3.64 1.02
C PRO A 373 19.15 4.04 1.50
N VAL A 374 19.80 4.94 0.76
CA VAL A 374 21.19 5.39 1.01
C VAL A 374 21.37 6.02 2.39
N GLU A 375 20.32 6.68 2.91
CA GLU A 375 20.29 7.28 4.25
C GLU A 375 20.48 6.27 5.41
N PHE A 376 20.29 4.98 5.15
CA PHE A 376 20.53 3.89 6.11
C PHE A 376 21.73 3.00 5.72
N GLY A 377 22.68 3.54 4.96
CA GLY A 377 23.86 2.84 4.44
C GLY A 377 23.66 2.23 3.04
N GLY A 378 22.40 2.01 2.64
CA GLY A 378 21.99 1.58 1.31
C GLY A 378 22.55 0.24 0.85
N GLY A 379 22.65 0.09 -0.48
CA GLY A 379 23.22 -1.08 -1.13
C GLY A 379 22.19 -2.11 -1.60
N HIS A 380 22.64 -2.97 -2.52
CA HIS A 380 21.82 -3.99 -3.16
C HIS A 380 21.67 -5.24 -2.28
N ARG A 381 20.44 -5.76 -2.14
CA ARG A 381 20.14 -6.92 -1.30
C ARG A 381 19.17 -7.88 -1.98
N ARG A 382 19.53 -9.17 -1.89
CA ARG A 382 18.68 -10.31 -2.23
C ARG A 382 18.02 -10.86 -0.97
N PHE A 383 16.75 -11.22 -1.08
CA PHE A 383 15.98 -11.93 -0.06
C PHE A 383 15.32 -13.17 -0.68
N GLY A 384 15.50 -14.34 -0.07
CA GLY A 384 14.92 -15.59 -0.56
C GLY A 384 13.40 -15.65 -0.39
N ILE A 385 12.75 -16.41 -1.28
CA ILE A 385 11.33 -16.75 -1.21
C ILE A 385 11.20 -18.26 -1.04
N THR A 386 10.75 -18.70 0.13
CA THR A 386 10.53 -20.12 0.44
C THR A 386 9.47 -20.71 -0.51
N ARG A 387 8.33 -20.03 -0.62
CA ARG A 387 7.12 -20.49 -1.33
C ARG A 387 6.16 -19.35 -1.67
N VAL A 388 5.37 -19.56 -2.71
CA VAL A 388 4.13 -18.81 -3.01
C VAL A 388 3.02 -19.85 -3.20
N HIS A 389 1.84 -19.63 -2.62
CA HIS A 389 0.71 -20.56 -2.75
C HIS A 389 -0.65 -19.89 -2.79
N MET A 390 -1.62 -20.58 -3.40
CA MET A 390 -3.00 -20.12 -3.58
C MET A 390 -3.87 -20.52 -2.39
N GLU A 391 -4.64 -19.58 -1.83
CA GLU A 391 -5.69 -19.88 -0.86
C GLU A 391 -6.90 -18.93 -0.97
N GLU A 392 -7.92 -19.16 -0.16
CA GLU A 392 -9.06 -18.25 0.00
C GLU A 392 -8.97 -17.45 1.31
N ASP A 393 -9.46 -16.20 1.30
CA ASP A 393 -9.62 -15.39 2.50
C ASP A 393 -10.86 -15.81 3.30
N ALA A 394 -10.81 -15.54 4.61
CA ALA A 394 -11.95 -15.65 5.49
C ALA A 394 -12.88 -14.43 5.36
N GLY A 395 -14.07 -14.52 5.97
CA GLY A 395 -14.95 -13.37 6.17
C GLY A 395 -14.32 -12.30 7.08
N LYS A 396 -15.16 -11.39 7.59
CA LYS A 396 -14.77 -10.37 8.56
C LYS A 396 -15.64 -10.47 9.80
N LEU A 397 -15.01 -10.44 10.97
CA LEU A 397 -15.71 -10.22 12.24
C LEU A 397 -15.73 -8.73 12.58
N ILE A 398 -16.88 -8.28 13.10
CA ILE A 398 -17.05 -6.95 13.68
C ILE A 398 -17.53 -7.15 15.13
N HIS A 399 -16.65 -6.91 16.09
CA HIS A 399 -16.98 -7.02 17.52
C HIS A 399 -17.80 -5.80 17.96
N SER A 400 -18.76 -6.00 18.87
CA SER A 400 -19.48 -4.86 19.47
C SER A 400 -18.56 -4.07 20.41
N GLU A 401 -18.82 -2.76 20.57
CA GLU A 401 -18.03 -1.87 21.45
C GLU A 401 -17.97 -2.36 22.90
N THR A 402 -18.97 -3.13 23.34
CA THR A 402 -19.07 -3.74 24.67
C THR A 402 -18.44 -5.13 24.75
N GLY A 403 -17.88 -5.66 23.66
CA GLY A 403 -17.33 -7.03 23.57
C GLY A 403 -18.37 -8.16 23.71
N SER A 404 -19.66 -7.81 23.80
CA SER A 404 -20.76 -8.72 24.17
C SER A 404 -21.19 -9.68 23.05
N TYR A 405 -20.91 -9.34 21.79
CA TYR A 405 -21.19 -10.18 20.62
C TYR A 405 -20.28 -9.79 19.44
N SER A 406 -20.30 -10.61 18.39
CA SER A 406 -19.62 -10.34 17.13
C SER A 406 -20.57 -10.55 15.96
N GLN A 407 -20.53 -9.67 14.97
CA GLN A 407 -21.23 -9.80 13.70
C GLN A 407 -20.29 -10.42 12.66
N VAL A 408 -20.84 -11.23 11.76
CA VAL A 408 -20.09 -11.91 10.70
C VAL A 408 -20.48 -11.35 9.33
N ASP A 409 -19.49 -10.89 8.56
CA ASP A 409 -19.65 -10.56 7.15
C ASP A 409 -18.86 -11.54 6.26
N LEU A 410 -19.58 -12.36 5.50
CA LEU A 410 -19.04 -13.35 4.57
C LEU A 410 -18.80 -12.77 3.15
N ASN A 411 -18.98 -11.47 2.94
CA ASN A 411 -18.59 -10.80 1.68
C ASN A 411 -17.16 -11.15 1.26
N ARG A 412 -16.20 -11.19 2.20
CA ARG A 412 -14.80 -11.51 1.92
C ARG A 412 -14.49 -13.02 1.91
N ALA A 413 -15.35 -13.85 2.49
CA ALA A 413 -15.14 -15.30 2.52
C ALA A 413 -15.08 -15.86 1.09
N GLY A 414 -13.99 -16.55 0.75
CA GLY A 414 -13.75 -17.11 -0.58
C GLY A 414 -12.99 -16.19 -1.56
N VAL A 415 -12.61 -14.96 -1.19
CA VAL A 415 -11.79 -14.08 -2.03
C VAL A 415 -10.39 -14.69 -2.23
N PRO A 416 -9.75 -14.64 -3.42
CA PRO A 416 -8.48 -15.32 -3.60
C PRO A 416 -7.32 -14.55 -2.98
N LEU A 417 -6.42 -15.31 -2.37
CA LEU A 417 -5.15 -14.87 -1.81
C LEU A 417 -3.99 -15.61 -2.48
N LEU A 418 -2.84 -14.94 -2.55
CA LEU A 418 -1.54 -15.61 -2.62
C LEU A 418 -0.79 -15.34 -1.31
N GLU A 419 -0.40 -16.39 -0.60
CA GLU A 419 0.48 -16.29 0.57
C GLU A 419 1.93 -16.55 0.13
N ILE A 420 2.76 -15.51 0.27
CA ILE A 420 4.20 -15.49 -0.01
C ILE A 420 4.92 -15.64 1.33
N VAL A 421 5.77 -16.65 1.46
CA VAL A 421 6.61 -16.84 2.66
C VAL A 421 8.05 -16.59 2.28
N SER A 422 8.68 -15.58 2.88
CA SER A 422 10.10 -15.30 2.68
C SER A 422 10.97 -16.42 3.28
N GLU A 423 12.24 -16.49 2.89
CA GLU A 423 13.28 -17.06 3.74
C GLU A 423 13.59 -16.07 4.90
N PRO A 424 14.15 -16.52 6.03
CA PRO A 424 14.41 -15.67 7.20
C PRO A 424 15.70 -14.83 7.03
N ASP A 425 15.78 -14.05 5.95
CA ASP A 425 16.99 -13.34 5.49
C ASP A 425 17.11 -11.90 5.99
N MET A 426 16.03 -11.30 6.51
CA MET A 426 16.02 -9.92 6.97
C MET A 426 16.66 -9.77 8.36
N ARG A 427 17.39 -8.67 8.57
CA ARG A 427 18.22 -8.41 9.78
C ARG A 427 17.83 -7.14 10.54
N SER A 428 16.92 -6.31 10.01
CA SER A 428 16.43 -5.08 10.65
C SER A 428 14.95 -4.81 10.32
N GLY A 429 14.29 -3.93 11.08
CA GLY A 429 12.94 -3.45 10.75
C GLY A 429 12.85 -2.71 9.42
N LEU A 430 13.94 -2.06 9.00
CA LEU A 430 14.05 -1.41 7.70
C LEU A 430 14.06 -2.42 6.55
N GLU A 431 14.91 -3.45 6.60
CA GLU A 431 14.97 -4.48 5.56
C GLU A 431 13.62 -5.17 5.37
N ALA A 432 12.92 -5.42 6.48
CA ALA A 432 11.56 -5.96 6.49
C ALA A 432 10.53 -5.02 5.84
N ALA A 433 10.60 -3.73 6.16
CA ALA A 433 9.71 -2.71 5.58
C ALA A 433 9.94 -2.55 4.07
N GLU A 434 11.19 -2.50 3.61
CA GLU A 434 11.52 -2.39 2.19
C GLU A 434 11.23 -3.67 1.39
N TYR A 435 11.46 -4.86 1.96
CA TYR A 435 10.99 -6.11 1.37
C TYR A 435 9.47 -6.07 1.15
N ALA A 436 8.70 -5.69 2.17
CA ALA A 436 7.25 -5.65 2.08
C ALA A 436 6.75 -4.56 1.10
N ALA A 437 7.45 -3.42 1.01
CA ALA A 437 7.20 -2.38 0.02
C ALA A 437 7.55 -2.83 -1.41
N GLU A 438 8.63 -3.59 -1.61
CA GLU A 438 8.99 -4.14 -2.92
C GLU A 438 8.00 -5.21 -3.39
N ILE A 439 7.53 -6.07 -2.49
CA ILE A 439 6.43 -7.01 -2.79
C ILE A 439 5.16 -6.22 -3.19
N GLN A 440 4.84 -5.12 -2.52
CA GLN A 440 3.72 -4.24 -2.92
C GLN A 440 3.92 -3.64 -4.32
N ARG A 441 5.13 -3.14 -4.63
CA ARG A 441 5.47 -2.61 -5.97
C ARG A 441 5.33 -3.71 -7.03
N LEU A 442 5.85 -4.91 -6.78
CA LEU A 442 5.81 -6.04 -7.69
C LEU A 442 4.37 -6.46 -8.04
N VAL A 443 3.48 -6.64 -7.04
CA VAL A 443 2.10 -7.09 -7.30
C VAL A 443 1.24 -6.05 -8.01
N ARG A 444 1.58 -4.75 -7.86
CA ARG A 444 0.98 -3.65 -8.62
C ARG A 444 1.45 -3.64 -10.07
N TYR A 445 2.77 -3.70 -10.29
CA TYR A 445 3.35 -3.78 -11.64
C TYR A 445 2.81 -4.96 -12.45
N LEU A 446 2.63 -6.13 -11.82
CA LEU A 446 2.03 -7.32 -12.45
C LEU A 446 0.52 -7.19 -12.73
N GLY A 447 -0.15 -6.13 -12.24
CA GLY A 447 -1.59 -5.92 -12.36
C GLY A 447 -2.44 -6.92 -11.58
N ILE A 448 -1.88 -7.64 -10.60
CA ILE A 448 -2.57 -8.73 -9.89
C ILE A 448 -3.20 -8.30 -8.55
N SER A 449 -2.80 -7.16 -7.99
CA SER A 449 -3.38 -6.59 -6.77
C SER A 449 -3.16 -5.08 -6.69
N ASN A 450 -4.07 -4.35 -6.02
CA ASN A 450 -3.83 -2.95 -5.65
C ASN A 450 -2.90 -2.81 -4.42
N GLY A 451 -2.67 -3.89 -3.68
CA GLY A 451 -1.69 -3.99 -2.59
C GLY A 451 -1.90 -3.01 -1.42
N ASN A 452 -3.10 -2.45 -1.23
CA ASN A 452 -3.36 -1.49 -0.17
C ASN A 452 -3.48 -2.16 1.21
N MET A 453 -2.56 -1.83 2.11
CA MET A 453 -2.57 -2.34 3.49
C MET A 453 -3.79 -1.85 4.29
N GLN A 454 -4.32 -0.66 3.99
CA GLN A 454 -5.44 -0.06 4.72
C GLN A 454 -6.78 -0.76 4.42
N GLU A 455 -6.93 -1.28 3.20
CA GLU A 455 -8.06 -2.13 2.78
C GLU A 455 -7.89 -3.59 3.23
N GLY A 456 -6.68 -3.98 3.65
CA GLY A 456 -6.31 -5.37 3.95
C GLY A 456 -6.01 -6.23 2.72
N SER A 457 -5.90 -5.62 1.52
CA SER A 457 -5.55 -6.33 0.29
C SER A 457 -4.06 -6.69 0.20
N LEU A 458 -3.21 -6.06 1.03
CA LEU A 458 -1.90 -6.56 1.41
C LEU A 458 -1.83 -6.70 2.94
N ARG A 459 -1.56 -7.91 3.44
CA ARG A 459 -1.28 -8.18 4.86
C ARG A 459 0.11 -8.76 5.00
N CYS A 460 0.83 -8.38 6.04
CA CYS A 460 2.16 -8.92 6.36
C CYS A 460 2.22 -9.24 7.85
N ASP A 461 2.36 -10.52 8.17
CA ASP A 461 2.64 -10.97 9.54
C ASP A 461 4.14 -11.30 9.64
N VAL A 462 4.78 -10.77 10.69
CA VAL A 462 6.25 -10.76 10.79
C VAL A 462 6.72 -11.71 11.88
N ASN A 463 7.70 -12.53 11.54
CA ASN A 463 8.23 -13.58 12.39
C ASN A 463 9.67 -13.22 12.78
N ILE A 464 9.91 -12.96 14.06
CA ILE A 464 11.17 -12.44 14.60
C ILE A 464 11.77 -13.42 15.61
N SER A 465 13.08 -13.64 15.53
CA SER A 465 13.86 -14.25 16.59
C SER A 465 15.21 -13.54 16.71
N VAL A 466 15.73 -13.39 17.93
CA VAL A 466 17.06 -12.84 18.20
C VAL A 466 17.99 -13.94 18.72
N ARG A 467 19.28 -13.89 18.36
CA ARG A 467 20.33 -14.78 18.91
C ARG A 467 21.66 -14.03 19.10
N PRO A 468 22.55 -14.48 20.01
CA PRO A 468 23.91 -13.94 20.08
C PRO A 468 24.65 -14.12 18.76
N VAL A 469 25.46 -13.13 18.36
CA VAL A 469 26.23 -13.18 17.10
C VAL A 469 27.14 -14.41 17.08
N GLY A 470 27.12 -15.16 15.97
CA GLY A 470 27.92 -16.37 15.78
C GLY A 470 27.29 -17.66 16.33
N GLN A 471 26.15 -17.59 17.03
CA GLN A 471 25.39 -18.77 17.41
C GLN A 471 24.65 -19.35 16.18
N SER A 472 24.87 -20.62 15.84
CA SER A 472 24.17 -21.24 14.69
C SER A 472 22.67 -21.45 14.94
N LYS A 473 22.29 -21.91 16.13
CA LYS A 473 20.90 -22.18 16.51
C LYS A 473 20.09 -20.89 16.68
N PHE A 474 18.94 -20.79 16.02
CA PHE A 474 17.97 -19.71 16.22
C PHE A 474 17.42 -19.68 17.66
N GLY A 475 16.99 -18.50 18.12
CA GLY A 475 16.29 -18.33 19.39
C GLY A 475 14.82 -18.76 19.32
N THR A 476 14.01 -18.34 20.30
CA THR A 476 12.56 -18.51 20.22
C THR A 476 11.97 -17.57 19.16
N LYS A 477 10.97 -18.05 18.41
CA LYS A 477 10.25 -17.29 17.39
C LYS A 477 9.01 -16.61 17.96
N VAL A 478 8.91 -15.29 17.79
CA VAL A 478 7.73 -14.47 18.11
C VAL A 478 7.09 -14.00 16.79
N GLU A 479 5.76 -13.97 16.74
CA GLU A 479 4.97 -13.56 15.59
C GLU A 479 4.25 -12.25 15.91
N ILE A 480 4.49 -11.17 15.15
CA ILE A 480 3.74 -9.91 15.24
C ILE A 480 2.69 -9.89 14.12
N LYS A 481 1.44 -9.55 14.48
CA LYS A 481 0.34 -9.28 13.54
C LYS A 481 -0.20 -7.84 13.71
N ASN A 482 -1.11 -7.43 12.81
CA ASN A 482 -1.80 -6.13 12.81
C ASN A 482 -0.87 -4.90 12.61
N MET A 483 -0.02 -4.93 11.58
CA MET A 483 0.81 -3.80 11.16
C MET A 483 0.25 -3.23 9.84
N ASN A 484 -0.45 -2.10 9.91
CA ASN A 484 -1.21 -1.55 8.77
C ASN A 484 -0.40 -0.57 7.87
N SER A 485 0.92 -0.48 8.07
CA SER A 485 1.84 0.24 7.19
C SER A 485 3.29 -0.28 7.34
N PHE A 486 4.13 -0.09 6.33
CA PHE A 486 5.57 -0.42 6.41
C PHE A 486 6.30 0.38 7.50
N SER A 487 5.87 1.62 7.75
CA SER A 487 6.40 2.46 8.82
C SER A 487 6.08 1.90 10.22
N ALA A 488 4.86 1.38 10.41
CA ALA A 488 4.46 0.66 11.63
C ALA A 488 5.20 -0.68 11.78
N MET A 489 5.37 -1.41 10.68
CA MET A 489 6.14 -2.66 10.64
C MET A 489 7.58 -2.46 11.12
N ASN A 490 8.29 -1.45 10.61
CA ASN A 490 9.65 -1.13 11.03
C ASN A 490 9.73 -0.91 12.55
N ARG A 491 8.88 -0.02 13.10
CA ARG A 491 8.84 0.28 14.54
C ARG A 491 8.45 -0.93 15.40
N ALA A 492 7.51 -1.76 14.93
CA ALA A 492 7.11 -2.98 15.64
C ALA A 492 8.25 -4.00 15.74
N ILE A 493 9.04 -4.13 14.67
CA ILE A 493 10.21 -5.01 14.62
C ILE A 493 11.31 -4.49 15.53
N ASP A 494 11.71 -3.22 15.41
CA ASP A 494 12.78 -2.63 16.22
C ASP A 494 12.44 -2.65 17.73
N TYR A 495 11.17 -2.45 18.09
CA TYR A 495 10.67 -2.62 19.46
C TYR A 495 10.83 -4.06 19.95
N GLU A 496 10.44 -5.05 19.14
CA GLU A 496 10.49 -6.46 19.53
C GLU A 496 11.92 -7.02 19.56
N ILE A 497 12.80 -6.59 18.67
CA ILE A 497 14.25 -6.85 18.74
C ILE A 497 14.80 -6.28 20.05
N SER A 498 14.50 -5.01 20.36
CA SER A 498 14.95 -4.37 21.60
C SER A 498 14.45 -5.11 22.85
N ARG A 499 13.20 -5.61 22.82
CA ARG A 499 12.60 -6.43 23.90
C ARG A 499 13.34 -7.75 24.08
N GLN A 500 13.61 -8.47 22.99
CA GLN A 500 14.30 -9.77 23.06
C GLN A 500 15.77 -9.62 23.47
N VAL A 501 16.49 -8.64 22.91
CA VAL A 501 17.87 -8.29 23.34
C VAL A 501 17.91 -7.92 24.82
N LEU A 502 16.96 -7.13 25.31
CA LEU A 502 16.91 -6.74 26.72
C LEU A 502 16.77 -7.97 27.63
N LEU A 503 15.80 -8.84 27.36
CA LEU A 503 15.56 -10.07 28.11
C LEU A 503 16.77 -11.02 28.07
N HIS A 504 17.37 -11.26 26.91
CA HIS A 504 18.63 -12.01 26.80
C HIS A 504 19.75 -11.37 27.64
N SER A 505 19.93 -10.05 27.56
CA SER A 505 20.97 -9.32 28.32
C SER A 505 20.75 -9.28 29.84
N GLN A 506 19.56 -9.70 30.31
CA GLN A 506 19.19 -9.80 31.72
C GLN A 506 19.17 -11.26 32.21
N GLY A 507 19.49 -12.24 31.36
CA GLY A 507 19.39 -13.67 31.68
C GLY A 507 17.96 -14.20 31.72
N GLN A 508 17.00 -13.45 31.16
CA GLN A 508 15.55 -13.73 31.18
C GLN A 508 15.03 -14.23 29.82
N SER A 509 15.87 -14.95 29.07
CA SER A 509 15.53 -15.50 27.74
C SER A 509 14.45 -16.58 27.79
N ASP A 510 14.23 -17.19 28.96
CA ASP A 510 13.13 -18.10 29.25
C ASP A 510 11.74 -17.43 29.15
N GLN A 511 11.66 -16.12 29.35
CA GLN A 511 10.44 -15.33 29.15
C GLN A 511 10.12 -15.11 27.66
N ILE A 512 11.05 -15.37 26.75
CA ILE A 512 10.81 -15.33 25.30
C ILE A 512 10.20 -16.68 24.88
N VAL A 513 8.89 -16.80 25.10
CA VAL A 513 8.07 -17.95 24.68
C VAL A 513 7.55 -17.78 23.25
N GLN A 514 7.13 -18.87 22.61
CA GLN A 514 6.51 -18.81 21.29
C GLN A 514 5.07 -18.26 21.41
N GLU A 515 4.83 -17.07 20.87
CA GLU A 515 3.56 -16.36 21.04
C GLU A 515 3.20 -15.50 19.82
N THR A 516 1.90 -15.19 19.67
CA THR A 516 1.40 -14.15 18.77
C THR A 516 1.26 -12.86 19.56
N ARG A 517 1.92 -11.80 19.10
CA ARG A 517 1.82 -10.43 19.60
C ARG A 517 1.10 -9.54 18.59
N LEU A 518 0.50 -8.46 19.07
CA LEU A 518 -0.12 -7.42 18.26
C LEU A 518 0.63 -6.11 18.45
N TRP A 519 0.70 -5.30 17.40
CA TRP A 519 1.21 -3.93 17.47
C TRP A 519 0.12 -2.94 17.90
N GLU A 520 0.46 -2.04 18.83
CA GLU A 520 -0.42 -0.95 19.29
C GLU A 520 0.18 0.41 18.89
N GLU A 521 -0.32 1.00 17.80
CA GLU A 521 0.21 2.27 17.26
C GLU A 521 0.09 3.44 18.26
N GLY A 522 -0.97 3.49 19.07
CA GLY A 522 -1.14 4.56 20.07
C GLY A 522 -0.11 4.54 21.19
N ALA A 523 0.48 3.37 21.48
CA ALA A 523 1.43 3.18 22.57
C ALA A 523 2.84 2.74 22.11
N GLN A 524 3.05 2.62 20.78
CA GLN A 524 4.31 2.25 20.14
C GLN A 524 4.97 1.00 20.76
N LYS A 525 4.17 -0.04 21.00
CA LYS A 525 4.59 -1.27 21.70
C LYS A 525 3.94 -2.53 21.11
N THR A 526 4.61 -3.68 21.26
CA THR A 526 3.99 -5.00 21.04
C THR A 526 3.33 -5.51 22.32
N PHE A 527 2.13 -6.07 22.25
CA PHE A 527 1.44 -6.72 23.38
C PHE A 527 1.04 -8.16 23.04
N ILE A 528 0.91 -9.03 24.05
CA ILE A 528 0.59 -10.45 23.86
C ILE A 528 -0.88 -10.59 23.47
N MET A 529 -1.17 -11.27 22.37
CA MET A 529 -2.52 -11.70 21.99
C MET A 529 -2.81 -13.11 22.50
N ARG A 530 -1.88 -14.05 22.26
CA ARG A 530 -1.98 -15.45 22.69
C ARG A 530 -0.58 -16.06 22.78
N LYS A 531 -0.35 -16.91 23.78
CA LYS A 531 0.78 -17.85 23.79
C LYS A 531 0.43 -19.05 22.90
N LYS A 532 1.42 -19.64 22.22
CA LYS A 532 1.20 -20.84 21.40
C LYS A 532 1.50 -22.07 22.26
N GLU A 533 0.44 -22.75 22.71
CA GLU A 533 0.52 -24.01 23.46
C GLU A 533 0.85 -25.16 22.50
N GLY A 534 2.10 -25.18 22.03
CA GLY A 534 2.58 -26.08 20.98
C GLY A 534 2.25 -25.60 19.55
N LEU A 535 2.35 -26.53 18.60
CA LEU A 535 1.89 -26.31 17.23
C LEU A 535 0.40 -26.63 17.14
N ALA A 536 -0.39 -25.70 16.61
CA ALA A 536 -1.81 -25.94 16.34
C ALA A 536 -1.93 -26.99 15.22
N ASP A 537 -2.57 -28.12 15.51
CA ASP A 537 -2.80 -29.16 14.52
C ASP A 537 -3.95 -28.78 13.58
N TYR A 538 -3.57 -28.12 12.48
CA TYR A 538 -4.46 -27.79 11.37
C TYR A 538 -4.92 -29.00 10.55
N ARG A 539 -4.44 -30.22 10.85
CA ARG A 539 -4.85 -31.50 10.24
C ARG A 539 -4.96 -31.40 8.72
N TYR A 540 -3.90 -30.90 8.08
CA TYR A 540 -3.82 -30.76 6.62
C TYR A 540 -4.02 -32.11 5.92
N PHE A 541 -4.88 -32.12 4.90
CA PHE A 541 -5.03 -33.23 3.97
C PHE A 541 -5.46 -32.70 2.58
N PRO A 542 -5.20 -33.43 1.49
CA PRO A 542 -5.59 -33.03 0.15
C PRO A 542 -7.09 -32.72 0.04
N GLU A 543 -7.43 -31.66 -0.69
CA GLU A 543 -8.80 -31.25 -0.99
C GLU A 543 -9.44 -32.23 -2.00
N PRO A 544 -10.33 -33.16 -1.58
CA PRO A 544 -10.88 -34.18 -2.48
C PRO A 544 -11.84 -33.63 -3.54
N ASP A 545 -12.40 -32.44 -3.31
CA ASP A 545 -13.40 -31.84 -4.20
C ASP A 545 -12.75 -31.03 -5.34
N LEU A 546 -11.41 -30.88 -5.37
CA LEU A 546 -10.65 -30.25 -6.44
C LEU A 546 -9.59 -31.21 -7.04
N PRO A 547 -9.51 -31.35 -8.38
CA PRO A 547 -8.41 -32.07 -9.02
C PRO A 547 -7.10 -31.28 -8.92
N GLU A 548 -5.98 -31.97 -9.17
CA GLU A 548 -4.65 -31.33 -9.25
C GLU A 548 -4.57 -30.28 -10.37
N VAL A 549 -3.90 -29.17 -10.09
CA VAL A 549 -3.58 -28.14 -11.05
C VAL A 549 -2.30 -28.54 -11.79
N VAL A 550 -2.46 -29.04 -13.01
CA VAL A 550 -1.36 -29.37 -13.93
C VAL A 550 -1.14 -28.20 -14.89
N LEU A 551 0.05 -27.59 -14.82
CA LEU A 551 0.51 -26.58 -15.77
C LEU A 551 1.11 -27.26 -17.01
N THR A 552 0.91 -26.66 -18.18
CA THR A 552 1.66 -27.01 -19.40
C THR A 552 2.78 -26.00 -19.63
N LYS A 553 3.87 -26.42 -20.30
CA LYS A 553 4.97 -25.49 -20.64
C LYS A 553 4.44 -24.33 -21.49
N ASP A 554 3.65 -24.62 -22.52
CA ASP A 554 2.97 -23.64 -23.37
C ASP A 554 2.15 -22.59 -22.61
N TYR A 555 1.58 -22.93 -21.45
CA TYR A 555 0.85 -21.98 -20.60
C TYR A 555 1.80 -21.06 -19.82
N VAL A 556 2.87 -21.62 -19.26
CA VAL A 556 3.92 -20.85 -18.57
C VAL A 556 4.66 -19.93 -19.54
N ASP A 557 5.09 -20.45 -20.69
CA ASP A 557 5.80 -19.69 -21.73
C ASP A 557 4.94 -18.50 -22.23
N LYS A 558 3.64 -18.69 -22.43
CA LYS A 558 2.70 -17.61 -22.80
C LYS A 558 2.54 -16.55 -21.72
N ILE A 559 2.51 -16.95 -20.45
CA ILE A 559 2.47 -15.99 -19.33
C ILE A 559 3.77 -15.21 -19.26
N GLN A 560 4.92 -15.88 -19.41
CA GLN A 560 6.23 -15.25 -19.40
C GLN A 560 6.42 -14.22 -20.53
N GLN A 561 5.85 -14.48 -21.71
CA GLN A 561 5.84 -13.54 -22.85
C GLN A 561 5.00 -12.28 -22.63
N VAL A 562 4.07 -12.28 -21.65
CA VAL A 562 3.22 -11.11 -21.32
C VAL A 562 3.48 -10.56 -19.91
N LEU A 563 4.62 -10.89 -19.31
CA LEU A 563 5.09 -10.22 -18.10
C LEU A 563 5.54 -8.79 -18.45
N PRO A 564 5.15 -7.78 -17.65
CA PRO A 564 5.68 -6.43 -17.79
C PRO A 564 7.15 -6.36 -17.34
N GLU A 565 7.83 -5.28 -17.69
CA GLU A 565 9.16 -4.98 -17.14
C GLU A 565 9.06 -4.79 -15.61
N LEU A 566 9.67 -5.70 -14.85
CA LEU A 566 9.62 -5.71 -13.39
C LEU A 566 10.35 -4.49 -12.80
N PRO A 567 9.97 -4.00 -11.59
CA PRO A 567 10.56 -2.79 -10.99
C PRO A 567 12.09 -2.79 -10.97
N GLU A 568 12.70 -3.91 -10.59
CA GLU A 568 14.16 -4.07 -10.54
C GLU A 568 14.81 -3.97 -11.94
N ALA A 569 14.24 -4.62 -12.95
CA ALA A 569 14.75 -4.53 -14.33
C ALA A 569 14.67 -3.09 -14.86
N LYS A 570 13.55 -2.41 -14.56
CA LYS A 570 13.32 -1.01 -14.89
C LYS A 570 14.32 -0.08 -14.19
N ARG A 571 14.60 -0.28 -12.89
CA ARG A 571 15.65 0.46 -12.15
C ARG A 571 17.01 0.35 -12.85
N ARG A 572 17.46 -0.88 -13.16
CA ARG A 572 18.72 -1.14 -13.88
C ARG A 572 18.71 -0.65 -15.33
N ARG A 573 17.57 -0.33 -15.92
CA ARG A 573 17.48 0.38 -17.22
C ARG A 573 17.64 1.88 -17.02
N TYR A 574 16.98 2.48 -16.03
CA TYR A 574 17.08 3.91 -15.73
C TYR A 574 18.49 4.35 -15.30
N GLU A 575 19.22 3.52 -14.55
CA GLU A 575 20.64 3.76 -14.24
C GLU A 575 21.51 3.86 -15.50
N LYS A 576 21.24 3.03 -16.52
CA LYS A 576 21.96 3.04 -17.80
C LYS A 576 21.65 4.28 -18.65
N LEU A 577 20.62 5.06 -18.30
CA LEU A 577 20.33 6.38 -18.86
C LEU A 577 21.13 7.51 -18.16
N GLY A 578 21.95 7.18 -17.15
CA GLY A 578 22.76 8.16 -16.42
C GLY A 578 22.01 8.91 -15.30
N LEU A 579 20.88 8.36 -14.83
CA LEU A 579 20.19 8.84 -13.63
C LEU A 579 20.88 8.36 -12.36
N ILE A 580 20.77 9.11 -11.26
CA ILE A 580 21.26 8.68 -9.95
C ILE A 580 20.23 7.78 -9.26
N MET A 581 20.68 6.91 -8.36
CA MET A 581 19.84 5.92 -7.67
C MET A 581 18.59 6.52 -7.00
N GLN A 582 18.70 7.73 -6.45
CA GLN A 582 17.58 8.44 -5.83
C GLN A 582 16.46 8.78 -6.83
N ASP A 583 16.83 9.23 -8.03
CA ASP A 583 15.88 9.54 -9.12
C ASP A 583 15.26 8.24 -9.65
N VAL A 584 16.09 7.22 -9.83
CA VAL A 584 15.71 5.87 -10.29
C VAL A 584 14.68 5.23 -9.37
N LEU A 585 14.92 5.28 -8.05
CA LEU A 585 14.00 4.76 -7.05
C LEU A 585 12.66 5.50 -7.06
N PHE A 586 12.66 6.83 -7.20
CA PHE A 586 11.42 7.60 -7.30
C PHE A 586 10.62 7.25 -8.56
N LEU A 587 11.25 7.28 -9.74
CA LEU A 587 10.58 7.07 -11.02
C LEU A 587 10.06 5.64 -11.20
N ALA A 588 10.71 4.64 -10.59
CA ALA A 588 10.26 3.25 -10.61
C ALA A 588 9.28 2.89 -9.47
N ASN A 589 9.08 3.75 -8.46
CA ASN A 589 8.22 3.41 -7.31
C ASN A 589 6.73 3.29 -7.67
N ASP A 590 6.27 4.03 -8.68
CA ASP A 590 4.90 3.98 -9.19
C ASP A 590 4.91 3.63 -10.69
N ASN A 591 4.04 2.70 -11.11
CA ASN A 591 4.02 2.20 -12.48
C ASN A 591 3.55 3.26 -13.48
N HIS A 592 2.64 4.16 -13.11
CA HIS A 592 2.15 5.20 -14.01
C HIS A 592 3.15 6.35 -14.15
N VAL A 593 3.89 6.67 -13.08
CA VAL A 593 5.04 7.59 -13.15
C VAL A 593 6.13 7.02 -14.06
N ALA A 594 6.38 5.71 -13.98
CA ALA A 594 7.29 5.01 -14.90
C ALA A 594 6.80 5.03 -16.35
N GLU A 595 5.54 4.66 -16.62
CA GLU A 595 4.93 4.67 -17.96
C GLU A 595 4.98 6.07 -18.60
N PHE A 596 4.69 7.12 -17.83
CA PHE A 596 4.76 8.51 -18.30
C PHE A 596 6.20 8.92 -18.63
N PHE A 597 7.17 8.56 -17.79
CA PHE A 597 8.59 8.86 -18.01
C PHE A 597 9.17 8.13 -19.22
N ASP A 598 8.88 6.84 -19.36
CA ASP A 598 9.26 6.03 -20.53
C ASP A 598 8.69 6.64 -21.82
N ALA A 599 7.38 6.94 -21.84
CA ALA A 599 6.74 7.59 -22.99
C ALA A 599 7.32 8.98 -23.32
N SER A 600 7.75 9.76 -22.32
CA SER A 600 8.42 11.04 -22.58
C SER A 600 9.77 10.86 -23.27
N ILE A 601 10.56 9.84 -22.88
CA ILE A 601 11.84 9.52 -23.54
C ILE A 601 11.61 9.01 -24.97
N GLU A 602 10.60 8.16 -25.18
CA GLU A 602 10.24 7.67 -26.51
C GLU A 602 9.83 8.80 -27.47
N ASN A 603 9.21 9.87 -26.94
CA ASN A 603 8.93 11.11 -27.68
C ASN A 603 10.13 12.08 -27.76
N GLY A 604 11.35 11.62 -27.44
CA GLY A 604 12.60 12.38 -27.63
C GLY A 604 13.00 13.30 -26.47
N ALA A 605 12.36 13.21 -25.30
CA ALA A 605 12.79 13.98 -24.14
C ALA A 605 14.19 13.55 -23.66
N ASP A 606 14.97 14.52 -23.20
CA ASP A 606 16.21 14.27 -22.49
C ASP A 606 15.90 13.61 -21.14
N ALA A 607 16.31 12.36 -20.95
CA ALA A 607 15.95 11.54 -19.78
C ALA A 607 16.25 12.23 -18.44
N LYS A 608 17.36 12.97 -18.34
CA LYS A 608 17.72 13.68 -17.12
C LYS A 608 16.84 14.92 -16.91
N LEU A 609 16.49 15.65 -17.97
CA LEU A 609 15.55 16.77 -17.85
C LEU A 609 14.14 16.28 -17.52
N ALA A 610 13.66 15.21 -18.16
CA ALA A 610 12.36 14.60 -17.89
C ALA A 610 12.24 14.13 -16.43
N ALA A 611 13.26 13.46 -15.90
CA ALA A 611 13.32 13.06 -14.49
C ALA A 611 13.17 14.27 -13.55
N ASN A 612 13.94 15.35 -13.78
CA ASN A 612 13.89 16.57 -12.98
C ASN A 612 12.51 17.27 -13.03
N TRP A 613 11.84 17.30 -14.18
CA TRP A 613 10.49 17.88 -14.31
C TRP A 613 9.43 17.04 -13.60
N ILE A 614 9.48 15.72 -13.73
CA ILE A 614 8.55 14.79 -13.09
C ILE A 614 8.71 14.84 -11.57
N MET A 615 9.94 14.73 -11.05
CA MET A 615 10.25 14.75 -9.62
C MET A 615 10.08 16.13 -8.96
N GLY A 616 10.21 17.20 -9.75
CA GLY A 616 10.11 18.58 -9.29
C GLY A 616 8.69 19.15 -9.40
N ASP A 617 8.46 19.97 -10.42
CA ASP A 617 7.22 20.76 -10.56
C ASP A 617 5.97 19.90 -10.75
N ILE A 618 6.06 18.78 -11.48
CA ILE A 618 4.92 17.89 -11.71
C ILE A 618 4.53 17.17 -10.41
N ALA A 619 5.47 16.53 -9.71
CA ALA A 619 5.20 15.91 -8.41
C ALA A 619 4.67 16.92 -7.37
N ALA A 620 5.15 18.17 -7.40
CA ALA A 620 4.61 19.24 -6.56
C ALA A 620 3.14 19.58 -6.90
N PHE A 621 2.80 19.69 -8.19
CA PHE A 621 1.42 19.90 -8.65
C PHE A 621 0.50 18.73 -8.25
N LEU A 622 0.90 17.49 -8.57
CA LEU A 622 0.17 16.28 -8.21
C LEU A 622 -0.13 16.20 -6.70
N LYS A 623 0.85 16.54 -5.86
CA LYS A 623 0.71 16.57 -4.40
C LYS A 623 -0.24 17.68 -3.90
N ASN A 624 -0.25 18.84 -4.54
CA ASN A 624 -1.10 19.98 -4.15
C ASN A 624 -2.57 19.71 -4.52
N GLU A 625 -2.82 19.31 -5.76
CA GLU A 625 -4.18 19.02 -6.27
C GLU A 625 -4.70 17.63 -5.85
N ARG A 626 -3.82 16.79 -5.26
CA ARG A 626 -4.07 15.40 -4.83
C ARG A 626 -4.46 14.46 -5.98
N LEU A 627 -3.83 14.67 -7.14
CA LEU A 627 -4.03 13.89 -8.36
C LEU A 627 -2.93 12.85 -8.55
N SER A 628 -3.24 11.78 -9.28
CA SER A 628 -2.26 10.89 -9.90
C SER A 628 -1.82 11.41 -11.28
N ILE A 629 -0.70 10.88 -11.79
CA ILE A 629 -0.15 11.30 -13.09
C ILE A 629 -1.03 10.91 -14.30
N ASN A 630 -2.08 10.11 -14.08
CA ASN A 630 -3.08 9.75 -15.11
C ASN A 630 -4.29 10.70 -15.14
N GLU A 631 -4.43 11.61 -14.17
CA GLU A 631 -5.60 12.50 -14.03
C GLU A 631 -5.34 13.93 -14.53
N ILE A 632 -4.06 14.30 -14.70
CA ILE A 632 -3.60 15.58 -15.26
C ILE A 632 -3.88 15.69 -16.77
N LYS A 633 -3.80 16.91 -17.33
CA LYS A 633 -3.99 17.15 -18.77
C LYS A 633 -2.71 17.14 -19.60
N LEU A 634 -1.55 17.31 -18.96
CA LEU A 634 -0.23 17.22 -19.60
C LEU A 634 0.00 15.80 -20.14
N THR A 635 0.36 15.69 -21.42
CA THR A 635 0.79 14.40 -22.01
C THR A 635 2.31 14.24 -22.03
N PRO A 636 2.84 12.99 -22.16
CA PRO A 636 4.28 12.76 -22.33
C PRO A 636 4.88 13.43 -23.56
N VAL A 637 4.07 13.65 -24.60
CA VAL A 637 4.42 14.39 -25.83
C VAL A 637 4.63 15.86 -25.53
N GLU A 638 3.68 16.51 -24.84
CA GLU A 638 3.80 17.92 -24.44
C GLU A 638 5.01 18.16 -23.52
N LEU A 639 5.32 17.22 -22.63
CA LEU A 639 6.54 17.32 -21.82
C LEU A 639 7.82 17.22 -22.68
N SER A 640 7.85 16.37 -23.72
CA SER A 640 9.01 16.30 -24.62
C SER A 640 9.15 17.56 -25.48
N GLU A 641 8.06 18.11 -26.01
CA GLU A 641 8.02 19.40 -26.71
C GLU A 641 8.52 20.56 -25.83
N LEU A 642 8.13 20.57 -24.55
CA LEU A 642 8.51 21.60 -23.59
C LEU A 642 10.02 21.55 -23.31
N ILE A 643 10.53 20.34 -23.05
CA ILE A 643 11.96 20.09 -22.84
C ILE A 643 12.77 20.47 -24.08
N ALA A 644 12.31 20.11 -25.28
CA ALA A 644 12.95 20.49 -26.54
C ALA A 644 12.96 22.01 -26.75
N SER A 645 11.84 22.70 -26.48
CA SER A 645 11.71 24.16 -26.62
C SER A 645 12.64 24.93 -25.66
N ILE A 646 12.92 24.38 -24.48
CA ILE A 646 13.92 24.93 -23.54
C ILE A 646 15.34 24.60 -24.00
N LYS A 647 15.61 23.36 -24.42
CA LYS A 647 16.94 22.88 -24.84
C LYS A 647 17.44 23.60 -26.12
N ASN A 648 16.52 23.96 -27.00
CA ASN A 648 16.78 24.76 -28.21
C ASN A 648 16.83 26.28 -27.94
N GLY A 649 16.60 26.73 -26.71
CA GLY A 649 16.63 28.15 -26.32
C GLY A 649 15.42 28.98 -26.76
N THR A 650 14.39 28.37 -27.34
CA THR A 650 13.17 29.06 -27.81
C THR A 650 12.41 29.73 -26.66
N ILE A 651 12.37 29.10 -25.49
CA ILE A 651 11.81 29.64 -24.24
C ILE A 651 12.81 29.53 -23.10
N SER A 652 12.68 30.36 -22.06
CA SER A 652 13.53 30.26 -20.86
C SER A 652 12.98 29.21 -19.89
N GLY A 653 13.82 28.63 -19.02
CA GLY A 653 13.35 27.65 -18.03
C GLY A 653 12.29 28.19 -17.05
N LYS A 654 12.24 29.53 -16.85
CA LYS A 654 11.15 30.19 -16.10
C LYS A 654 9.85 30.16 -16.90
N ILE A 655 9.89 30.57 -18.17
CA ILE A 655 8.75 30.51 -19.09
C ILE A 655 8.25 29.06 -19.25
N GLY A 656 9.15 28.07 -19.26
CA GLY A 656 8.82 26.66 -19.25
C GLY A 656 7.96 26.23 -18.06
N LYS A 657 8.26 26.72 -16.85
CA LYS A 657 7.41 26.48 -15.66
C LYS A 657 6.02 27.13 -15.81
N GLU A 658 5.97 28.35 -16.34
CA GLU A 658 4.72 29.08 -16.56
C GLU A 658 3.80 28.38 -17.58
N ILE A 659 4.38 27.81 -18.64
CA ILE A 659 3.66 26.98 -19.63
C ILE A 659 3.24 25.62 -19.01
N LEU A 660 4.12 24.98 -18.23
CA LEU A 660 3.84 23.68 -17.62
C LEU A 660 2.59 23.69 -16.73
N PHE A 661 2.40 24.73 -15.90
CA PHE A 661 1.19 24.83 -15.06
C PHE A 661 -0.11 24.90 -15.86
N GLU A 662 -0.09 25.47 -17.06
CA GLU A 662 -1.26 25.47 -17.94
C GLU A 662 -1.46 24.15 -18.67
N LEU A 663 -0.40 23.48 -19.13
CA LEU A 663 -0.51 22.13 -19.69
C LEU A 663 -1.07 21.14 -18.65
N LEU A 664 -0.59 21.20 -17.41
CA LEU A 664 -1.10 20.39 -16.30
C LEU A 664 -2.60 20.60 -16.03
N SER A 665 -3.06 21.87 -16.07
CA SER A 665 -4.42 22.26 -15.69
C SER A 665 -5.46 22.23 -16.83
N LYS A 666 -5.03 22.59 -18.04
CA LYS A 666 -5.89 22.80 -19.23
C LYS A 666 -5.56 21.85 -20.39
N GLY A 667 -4.31 21.38 -20.47
CA GLY A 667 -3.74 20.77 -21.67
C GLY A 667 -3.49 21.81 -22.78
N GLY A 668 -3.10 21.33 -23.95
CA GLY A 668 -2.82 22.16 -25.13
C GLY A 668 -1.58 21.68 -25.88
N THR A 669 -1.05 22.47 -26.80
CA THR A 669 0.30 22.22 -27.36
C THR A 669 1.27 23.25 -26.82
N VAL A 670 2.54 22.87 -26.66
CA VAL A 670 3.59 23.80 -26.21
C VAL A 670 3.72 24.95 -27.19
N LYS A 671 3.68 24.65 -28.49
CA LYS A 671 3.75 25.65 -29.56
C LYS A 671 2.64 26.68 -29.47
N SER A 672 1.38 26.27 -29.33
CA SER A 672 0.24 27.21 -29.24
C SER A 672 0.37 28.14 -28.03
N LEU A 673 0.78 27.62 -26.87
CA LEU A 673 0.97 28.43 -25.66
C LEU A 673 2.14 29.41 -25.77
N ILE A 674 3.18 29.09 -26.55
CA ILE A 674 4.27 30.03 -26.87
C ILE A 674 3.77 31.14 -27.81
N GLU A 675 3.01 30.80 -28.84
CA GLU A 675 2.51 31.73 -29.86
C GLU A 675 1.42 32.67 -29.31
N GLU A 676 0.41 32.15 -28.59
CA GLU A 676 -0.70 32.92 -28.01
C GLU A 676 -0.21 34.00 -27.02
N LYS A 677 0.86 33.70 -26.29
CA LYS A 677 1.39 34.56 -25.21
C LYS A 677 2.67 35.30 -25.58
N ASP A 678 3.13 35.21 -26.83
CA ASP A 678 4.35 35.88 -27.30
C ASP A 678 5.58 35.54 -26.40
N LEU A 679 5.76 34.27 -26.05
CA LEU A 679 6.73 33.83 -25.02
C LEU A 679 8.14 33.50 -25.55
N VAL A 680 8.42 33.80 -26.82
CA VAL A 680 9.72 33.53 -27.46
C VAL A 680 10.85 34.34 -26.79
N GLN A 681 12.02 33.72 -26.57
CA GLN A 681 13.17 34.43 -26.02
C GLN A 681 13.67 35.56 -26.95
N ILE A 682 14.02 36.70 -26.35
CA ILE A 682 14.84 37.72 -27.01
C ILE A 682 16.28 37.24 -26.94
N VAL A 683 16.84 36.86 -28.09
CA VAL A 683 18.23 36.43 -28.28
C VAL A 683 19.08 37.44 -29.07
N ASP A 684 18.48 38.46 -29.66
CA ASP A 684 19.19 39.57 -30.30
C ASP A 684 20.01 40.36 -29.25
N PRO A 685 21.35 40.46 -29.42
CA PRO A 685 22.18 41.27 -28.54
C PRO A 685 21.74 42.73 -28.45
N ALA A 686 21.33 43.37 -29.56
CA ALA A 686 21.02 44.80 -29.59
C ALA A 686 19.75 45.13 -28.79
N ALA A 687 18.70 44.32 -28.92
CA ALA A 687 17.50 44.42 -28.10
C ALA A 687 17.77 44.19 -26.60
N ILE A 688 18.67 43.26 -26.24
CA ILE A 688 19.07 43.05 -24.84
C ILE A 688 19.90 44.23 -24.33
N GLU A 689 20.81 44.76 -25.13
CA GLU A 689 21.68 45.89 -24.80
C GLU A 689 20.88 47.16 -24.51
N ALA A 690 19.91 47.49 -25.35
CA ALA A 690 19.00 48.62 -25.13
C ALA A 690 18.19 48.50 -23.81
N LEU A 691 17.83 47.27 -23.40
CA LEU A 691 17.18 47.02 -22.11
C LEU A 691 18.17 47.14 -20.94
N VAL A 692 19.41 46.67 -21.10
CA VAL A 692 20.48 46.84 -20.11
C VAL A 692 20.77 48.33 -19.88
N ASP A 693 20.98 49.11 -20.94
CA ASP A 693 21.26 50.55 -20.86
C ASP A 693 20.09 51.32 -20.22
N LYS A 694 18.84 50.99 -20.58
CA LYS A 694 17.64 51.56 -19.94
C LYS A 694 17.61 51.30 -18.42
N VAL A 695 17.90 50.06 -18.00
CA VAL A 695 17.90 49.68 -16.59
C VAL A 695 19.08 50.28 -15.81
N ILE A 696 20.25 50.41 -16.44
CA ILE A 696 21.42 51.09 -15.87
C ILE A 696 21.13 52.58 -15.67
N ALA A 697 20.61 53.27 -16.70
CA ALA A 697 20.23 54.67 -16.62
C ALA A 697 19.16 54.96 -15.55
N ALA A 698 18.24 54.02 -15.33
CA ALA A 698 17.22 54.12 -14.27
C ALA A 698 17.76 53.87 -12.84
N ASN A 699 18.96 53.29 -12.68
CA ASN A 699 19.51 52.88 -11.37
C ASN A 699 20.96 53.38 -11.12
N PRO A 700 21.24 54.70 -11.25
CA PRO A 700 22.60 55.22 -11.20
C PRO A 700 23.27 55.06 -9.83
N LYS A 701 22.50 55.10 -8.73
CA LYS A 701 23.02 54.88 -7.37
C LYS A 701 23.55 53.46 -7.17
N GLN A 702 22.87 52.48 -7.78
CA GLN A 702 23.25 51.07 -7.74
C GLN A 702 24.46 50.80 -8.65
N LEU A 703 24.57 51.49 -9.81
CA LEU A 703 25.74 51.42 -10.67
C LEU A 703 26.99 51.92 -9.95
N GLN A 704 26.89 53.07 -9.28
CA GLN A 704 27.99 53.64 -8.49
C GLN A 704 28.41 52.70 -7.35
N GLN A 705 27.45 52.04 -6.69
CA GLN A 705 27.75 51.05 -5.64
C GLN A 705 28.39 49.76 -6.19
N TYR A 706 27.99 49.29 -7.38
CA TYR A 706 28.63 48.16 -8.05
C TYR A 706 30.08 48.47 -8.40
N ARG A 707 30.33 49.61 -9.08
CA ARG A 707 31.68 50.08 -9.42
C ARG A 707 32.51 50.43 -8.18
N GLY A 708 31.87 50.77 -7.07
CA GLY A 708 32.46 50.87 -5.72
C GLY A 708 32.70 49.52 -5.02
N GLY A 709 32.74 48.40 -5.75
CA GLY A 709 33.12 47.08 -5.24
C GLY A 709 31.99 46.17 -4.77
N LYS A 710 30.72 46.60 -4.77
CA LYS A 710 29.58 45.73 -4.38
C LYS A 710 29.11 44.85 -5.54
N THR A 711 29.97 43.94 -6.00
CA THR A 711 29.74 43.04 -7.15
C THR A 711 28.43 42.25 -7.10
N LYS A 712 27.93 41.90 -5.90
CA LYS A 712 26.62 41.24 -5.71
C LYS A 712 25.43 42.01 -6.29
N LEU A 713 25.56 43.31 -6.60
CA LEU A 713 24.52 44.09 -7.29
C LEU A 713 24.29 43.67 -8.76
N GLN A 714 25.19 42.88 -9.38
CA GLN A 714 24.95 42.33 -10.71
C GLN A 714 23.63 41.54 -10.78
N GLY A 715 23.31 40.75 -9.75
CA GLY A 715 22.05 40.02 -9.66
C GLY A 715 20.80 40.91 -9.55
N PHE A 716 20.93 42.11 -8.96
CA PHE A 716 19.86 43.11 -8.96
C PHE A 716 19.62 43.65 -10.38
N PHE A 717 20.68 44.02 -11.09
CA PHE A 717 20.56 44.50 -12.48
C PHE A 717 20.00 43.43 -13.42
N ALA A 718 20.49 42.19 -13.33
CA ALA A 718 19.95 41.07 -14.09
C ALA A 718 18.46 40.84 -13.78
N GLY A 719 18.07 40.88 -12.50
CA GLY A 719 16.67 40.79 -12.07
C GLY A 719 15.77 41.90 -12.64
N GLN A 720 16.26 43.14 -12.74
CA GLN A 720 15.52 44.26 -13.33
C GLN A 720 15.39 44.13 -14.85
N VAL A 721 16.44 43.73 -15.57
CA VAL A 721 16.33 43.47 -17.03
C VAL A 721 15.43 42.28 -17.33
N MET A 722 15.46 41.23 -16.50
CA MET A 722 14.52 40.12 -16.57
C MET A 722 13.07 40.54 -16.22
N LYS A 723 12.87 41.57 -15.40
CA LYS A 723 11.54 42.14 -15.14
C LYS A 723 11.05 42.96 -16.34
N GLU A 724 11.88 43.84 -16.88
CA GLU A 724 11.54 44.72 -18.01
C GLU A 724 11.27 43.92 -19.30
N SER A 725 12.06 42.87 -19.55
CA SER A 725 11.85 41.93 -20.67
C SER A 725 10.75 40.89 -20.43
N LYS A 726 9.98 40.98 -19.33
CA LYS A 726 8.98 39.98 -18.91
C LYS A 726 9.52 38.54 -18.82
N GLY A 727 10.82 38.36 -18.58
CA GLY A 727 11.49 37.06 -18.50
C GLY A 727 11.95 36.46 -19.83
N LYS A 728 11.81 37.21 -20.95
CA LYS A 728 12.18 36.76 -22.29
C LYS A 728 13.67 36.92 -22.62
N ALA A 729 14.41 37.83 -21.98
CA ALA A 729 15.82 38.06 -22.32
C ALA A 729 16.66 36.80 -22.07
N ASN A 730 17.48 36.39 -23.04
CA ASN A 730 18.33 35.21 -22.90
C ASN A 730 19.35 35.36 -21.74
N PRO A 731 19.34 34.50 -20.72
CA PRO A 731 20.19 34.69 -19.54
C PRO A 731 21.70 34.64 -19.80
N LEU A 732 22.17 33.95 -20.84
CA LEU A 732 23.60 33.87 -21.16
C LEU A 732 24.07 35.15 -21.85
N VAL A 733 23.32 35.60 -22.86
CA VAL A 733 23.61 36.85 -23.60
C VAL A 733 23.46 38.06 -22.66
N LEU A 734 22.40 38.09 -21.84
CA LEU A 734 22.17 39.12 -20.83
C LEU A 734 23.32 39.21 -19.83
N ASN A 735 23.74 38.10 -19.21
CA ASN A 735 24.81 38.16 -18.22
C ASN A 735 26.15 38.61 -18.82
N LYS A 736 26.43 38.28 -20.09
CA LYS A 736 27.62 38.79 -20.79
C LYS A 736 27.54 40.31 -20.98
N ILE A 737 26.55 40.80 -21.74
CA ILE A 737 26.37 42.24 -22.04
C ILE A 737 26.31 43.07 -20.75
N LEU A 738 25.60 42.58 -19.73
CA LEU A 738 25.50 43.24 -18.43
C LEU A 738 26.84 43.32 -17.70
N THR A 739 27.68 42.26 -17.75
CA THR A 739 29.03 42.30 -17.16
C THR A 739 29.88 43.36 -17.85
N ASP A 740 29.87 43.38 -19.18
CA ASP A 740 30.69 44.27 -20.00
C ASP A 740 30.30 45.76 -19.75
N LYS A 741 29.00 46.09 -19.84
CA LYS A 741 28.44 47.43 -19.56
C LYS A 741 28.68 47.89 -18.10
N LEU A 742 28.43 47.03 -17.11
CA LEU A 742 28.63 47.38 -15.69
C LEU A 742 30.10 47.68 -15.38
N ASN A 743 31.02 46.90 -15.96
CA ASN A 743 32.47 47.10 -15.79
C ASN A 743 33.01 48.29 -16.58
N GLY A 744 32.28 48.81 -17.57
CA GLY A 744 32.65 50.01 -18.33
C GLY A 744 33.32 49.74 -19.67
N GLY A 745 33.04 48.60 -20.30
CA GLY A 745 33.12 48.51 -21.76
C GLY A 745 32.08 49.43 -22.40
N ASN A 746 32.38 49.92 -23.61
CA ASN A 746 31.45 50.69 -24.45
C ASN A 746 30.23 49.84 -24.85
#